data_AF-A0AB40AN42-F1
#
_entry.id   AF-A0AB40AN42-F1
#
_cell.length_a   1.000
_cell.length_b   1.000
_cell.length_c   1.000
_cell.angle_alpha   90.00
_cell.angle_beta   90.00
_cell.angle_gamma   90.00
#
_symmetry.space_group_name_H-M   'P 1'
#
loop_
_entity.id
_entity.type
_entity.pdbx_description
1 polymer ?
#
loop_
_entity_poly.entity_id
_entity_poly.type
_entity_poly.pdbx_seq_one_letter_code
_entity_poly.pdbx_strand_id
1 'polypeptide(L)'
;MASEEEGGSLFEGMVLFTPSDLSSPSEIPPSVTSADPPPLPLSQPLDEDLFSNLTLLSAPPSSDDPPSVLPSPSRQISRKKKRAVRVGYARDDEVSPPPPFSPSPRPLDSNQSEHRRDEDISCAVLPENKVADNNEVGDIHLVDGRLPVTEVSPPMEKDEVVSVEEKLDLIKTQVSNKLDRLREMAVLLASQRKQLGRRRRKAAESVNSVSQKYKELEKELEEACEAEDFERAERVSESLAATEKEKDILLTAFKEAEADCDAADLKMQELLDSQIAAEEEGVALLEQLGKDAAYTAEFVFKRAEEISVERIREWQYLMEILESKKLEADIEFHVINDARLGLESSIEYLVEDDRREKESLQRKQEVLTKELDELLAMVRMKETEIADNNFKIQEIERNISNVVSKFYGTQSNIDKKYDDLHSSMLKLEVEQESLFIKKKEIDDSVSTAEGKQSKLNKLAIDSANEAKNCQNLVDLRKRFASSIIKSREEKIRLAKTEEKILEDIQMLRQQNSSARTSLQELSSTRAIIQQDLTSMKQRIYFIDKRGPELEAEKKVAAAARNFKEAGRIAGEAKALNLERESLLDKRDKAISDLEKLEGEIKCTVDQMDESEQLIISKEKEAAIAGCQRLRLVAAAAMAERSATLELGDFEDGDILLKEAEAADFKASELQKAYGLEVEEREKPFDHFISISLITNLAGQQLSEMISSFNLPAAGGS
;
A
#
# COMPACT_ATOMS: atom_id res chain seq x y z
N MET A 1 57.12 89.09 -19.40
CA MET A 1 56.25 88.04 -19.97
C MET A 1 56.44 86.81 -19.11
N ALA A 2 55.37 86.09 -18.77
CA ALA A 2 55.39 85.08 -17.72
C ALA A 2 54.36 83.97 -17.97
N SER A 3 54.70 82.79 -17.45
CA SER A 3 53.81 81.78 -16.85
C SER A 3 52.73 81.04 -17.67
N GLU A 4 52.91 79.72 -17.64
CA GLU A 4 51.90 78.67 -17.32
C GLU A 4 50.72 78.37 -18.27
N GLU A 5 50.57 77.07 -18.56
CA GLU A 5 49.33 76.43 -18.99
C GLU A 5 49.29 75.00 -18.40
N GLU A 6 48.17 74.58 -17.82
CA GLU A 6 47.96 73.29 -17.15
C GLU A 6 46.46 72.92 -17.20
N GLY A 7 46.12 71.62 -17.13
CA GLY A 7 44.80 71.20 -16.63
C GLY A 7 43.77 70.88 -17.71
N GLY A 8 43.54 69.58 -17.95
CA GLY A 8 42.68 69.09 -19.03
C GLY A 8 41.17 69.07 -18.76
N SER A 9 40.46 68.46 -19.70
CA SER A 9 39.08 67.98 -19.52
C SER A 9 38.77 66.91 -20.57
N LEU A 10 38.35 65.72 -20.12
CA LEU A 10 37.67 64.72 -20.96
C LEU A 10 36.95 63.69 -20.08
N PHE A 11 35.62 63.79 -20.02
CA PHE A 11 34.61 62.71 -19.86
C PHE A 11 33.32 63.31 -19.28
N GLU A 12 32.55 63.97 -20.16
CA GLU A 12 31.22 64.49 -19.85
C GLU A 12 30.18 63.71 -20.65
N GLY A 13 29.20 63.09 -19.98
CA GLY A 13 28.13 62.35 -20.67
C GLY A 13 27.47 61.22 -19.88
N MET A 14 26.59 61.55 -18.93
CA MET A 14 25.48 60.67 -18.56
C MET A 14 24.29 61.49 -18.05
N VAL A 15 23.07 61.09 -18.42
CA VAL A 15 21.84 61.90 -18.27
C VAL A 15 20.84 61.25 -17.32
N LEU A 16 20.08 62.11 -16.64
CA LEU A 16 19.05 61.87 -15.62
C LEU A 16 18.21 60.59 -15.78
N PHE A 17 17.81 60.04 -14.63
CA PHE A 17 16.39 59.96 -14.27
C PHE A 17 16.18 60.22 -12.78
N THR A 18 15.07 60.88 -12.42
CA THR A 18 14.61 61.11 -11.05
C THR A 18 13.10 60.90 -10.95
N PRO A 19 12.60 60.36 -9.82
CA PRO A 19 11.24 60.58 -9.39
C PRO A 19 11.17 61.17 -7.97
N SER A 20 10.12 61.95 -7.70
CA SER A 20 9.68 62.35 -6.36
C SER A 20 8.16 62.34 -6.32
N ASP A 21 7.61 62.19 -5.11
CA ASP A 21 6.17 62.17 -4.76
C ASP A 21 5.38 60.96 -5.33
N LEU A 22 4.57 60.25 -4.55
CA LEU A 22 3.38 60.75 -3.85
C LEU A 22 2.87 59.85 -2.69
N SER A 23 2.18 60.50 -1.75
CA SER A 23 1.10 60.00 -0.86
C SER A 23 1.32 58.85 0.15
N SER A 24 1.15 59.19 1.43
CA SER A 24 0.36 58.44 2.43
C SER A 24 -0.89 59.27 2.80
N PRO A 25 -1.95 58.72 3.45
CA PRO A 25 -2.02 58.79 4.93
C PRO A 25 -2.92 57.73 5.67
N SER A 26 -2.85 57.73 7.02
CA SER A 26 -3.86 57.20 7.99
C SER A 26 -4.17 55.66 8.00
N GLU A 27 -4.75 55.02 9.03
CA GLU A 27 -5.41 55.51 10.28
C GLU A 27 -5.34 54.48 11.45
N ILE A 28 -5.56 54.94 12.70
CA ILE A 28 -5.77 54.20 13.98
C ILE A 28 -6.46 55.19 14.96
N PRO A 29 -7.01 54.84 16.17
CA PRO A 29 -7.08 53.59 16.96
C PRO A 29 -8.58 53.30 17.40
N PRO A 30 -9.03 52.87 18.62
CA PRO A 30 -8.36 52.38 19.86
C PRO A 30 -9.00 51.25 20.72
N SER A 31 -8.18 50.74 21.67
CA SER A 31 -8.53 50.28 23.05
C SER A 31 -9.31 48.94 23.25
N VAL A 32 -9.29 48.28 24.42
CA VAL A 32 -9.00 48.73 25.82
C VAL A 32 -8.32 47.64 26.70
N THR A 33 -7.36 48.04 27.57
CA THR A 33 -7.04 47.62 28.99
C THR A 33 -7.24 46.17 29.52
N SER A 34 -6.51 45.65 30.53
CA SER A 34 -5.26 46.05 31.27
C SER A 34 -4.92 45.07 32.43
N ALA A 35 -3.64 44.87 32.78
CA ALA A 35 -3.16 44.51 34.14
C ALA A 35 -1.63 44.74 34.30
N ASP A 36 -1.16 45.06 35.51
CA ASP A 36 0.13 45.71 35.88
C ASP A 36 0.80 45.00 37.12
N PRO A 37 2.02 45.36 37.63
CA PRO A 37 3.32 45.72 37.00
C PRO A 37 4.57 45.06 37.73
N PRO A 38 5.76 45.66 38.09
CA PRO A 38 7.09 44.97 38.03
C PRO A 38 7.89 44.97 39.38
N PRO A 39 9.24 44.71 39.50
CA PRO A 39 10.33 45.66 39.11
C PRO A 39 11.82 45.16 38.84
N LEU A 40 12.49 45.70 37.78
CA LEU A 40 13.92 46.17 37.73
C LEU A 40 15.12 45.13 37.94
N PRO A 41 16.43 45.51 37.89
CA PRO A 41 17.22 45.66 36.63
C PRO A 41 18.72 45.15 36.65
N LEU A 42 19.46 45.37 35.53
CA LEU A 42 20.94 45.21 35.31
C LEU A 42 21.50 43.75 35.25
N SER A 43 22.67 43.43 34.63
CA SER A 43 23.85 44.22 34.19
C SER A 43 24.55 43.73 32.88
N GLN A 44 25.52 44.54 32.40
CA GLN A 44 26.44 44.46 31.24
C GLN A 44 27.82 43.76 31.57
N PRO A 45 28.90 43.77 30.73
CA PRO A 45 29.09 43.52 29.26
C PRO A 45 30.43 42.78 28.88
N LEU A 46 30.85 42.82 27.58
CA LEU A 46 32.23 42.68 27.01
C LEU A 46 32.91 41.28 27.08
N ASP A 47 33.96 40.95 26.31
CA ASP A 47 34.78 41.71 25.32
C ASP A 47 35.26 40.82 24.13
N GLU A 48 35.97 41.40 23.15
CA GLU A 48 36.61 40.71 21.99
C GLU A 48 38.13 40.41 22.19
N ASP A 49 38.90 40.40 21.09
CA ASP A 49 40.35 40.18 20.94
C ASP A 49 40.96 38.80 21.32
N LEU A 50 41.36 38.04 20.28
CA LEU A 50 42.06 36.76 20.42
C LEU A 50 43.20 36.58 19.38
N PHE A 51 44.04 37.60 19.23
CA PHE A 51 45.30 37.54 18.47
C PHE A 51 46.50 38.08 19.28
N SER A 52 47.37 37.19 19.78
CA SER A 52 48.77 37.52 20.08
C SER A 52 49.68 36.33 20.38
N ASN A 53 50.65 36.13 19.47
CA ASN A 53 52.03 35.68 19.71
C ASN A 53 52.38 34.23 20.13
N LEU A 54 53.25 33.64 19.31
CA LEU A 54 54.21 32.58 19.63
C LEU A 54 55.16 33.06 20.78
N THR A 55 55.82 32.20 21.56
CA THR A 55 57.17 31.68 21.21
C THR A 55 57.73 30.70 22.27
N LEU A 56 58.28 29.57 21.78
CA LEU A 56 59.31 28.66 22.33
C LEU A 56 59.82 28.80 23.79
N LEU A 57 59.86 27.69 24.57
CA LEU A 57 61.13 27.00 24.96
C LEU A 57 60.99 25.83 26.00
N SER A 58 61.66 24.72 25.70
CA SER A 58 62.30 23.70 26.57
C SER A 58 61.64 23.07 27.83
N ALA A 59 61.55 21.73 27.76
CA ALA A 59 61.51 20.64 28.78
C ALA A 59 62.50 20.79 29.99
N PRO A 60 62.53 19.90 31.05
CA PRO A 60 62.09 18.47 31.09
C PRO A 60 61.32 18.00 32.37
N PRO A 61 61.57 16.88 33.12
CA PRO A 61 60.50 15.91 33.46
C PRO A 61 60.38 15.48 34.96
N SER A 62 59.77 14.30 35.23
CA SER A 62 59.64 13.55 36.51
C SER A 62 58.61 14.08 37.54
N SER A 63 57.96 13.28 38.40
CA SER A 63 57.72 11.81 38.48
C SER A 63 56.58 11.51 39.48
N ASP A 64 55.96 10.32 39.41
CA ASP A 64 55.77 9.40 40.57
C ASP A 64 55.07 8.08 40.17
N ASP A 65 55.27 7.05 41.00
CA ASP A 65 54.97 5.59 40.87
C ASP A 65 55.11 4.99 42.31
N PRO A 66 54.97 3.69 42.66
CA PRO A 66 54.43 2.47 42.02
C PRO A 66 53.36 1.82 42.98
N PRO A 67 53.22 0.48 43.21
CA PRO A 67 53.55 -0.76 42.47
C PRO A 67 52.27 -1.61 42.15
N SER A 68 52.26 -2.83 41.57
CA SER A 68 53.20 -3.96 41.41
C SER A 68 52.69 -4.85 40.21
N VAL A 69 53.18 -6.03 39.78
CA VAL A 69 54.09 -7.10 40.26
C VAL A 69 54.84 -7.73 39.05
N LEU A 70 55.77 -8.67 39.27
CA LEU A 70 56.50 -9.46 38.24
C LEU A 70 56.63 -10.95 38.68
N PRO A 71 56.82 -11.95 37.77
CA PRO A 71 58.18 -12.26 37.27
C PRO A 71 58.32 -12.86 35.85
N SER A 72 59.54 -12.79 35.31
CA SER A 72 60.02 -13.52 34.10
C SER A 72 60.81 -14.78 34.46
N PRO A 73 61.18 -15.65 33.49
CA PRO A 73 62.60 -15.71 33.03
C PRO A 73 62.79 -16.16 31.54
N SER A 74 63.99 -16.29 30.93
CA SER A 74 65.27 -15.53 30.99
C SER A 74 66.33 -16.11 30.01
N ARG A 75 66.83 -15.31 29.04
CA ARG A 75 68.14 -15.44 28.31
C ARG A 75 68.29 -16.69 27.36
N GLN A 76 69.32 -16.87 26.49
CA GLN A 76 70.69 -16.30 26.39
C GLN A 76 71.38 -16.48 24.97
N ILE A 77 72.36 -15.61 24.62
CA ILE A 77 73.48 -15.71 23.62
C ILE A 77 73.28 -15.54 22.07
N SER A 78 73.87 -14.43 21.56
CA SER A 78 74.57 -14.09 20.28
C SER A 78 74.97 -15.19 19.24
N ARG A 79 75.18 -14.93 17.93
CA ARG A 79 76.16 -13.98 17.29
C ARG A 79 75.94 -13.75 15.76
N LYS A 80 76.24 -12.52 15.27
CA LYS A 80 76.86 -12.09 13.95
C LYS A 80 76.74 -13.05 12.72
N LYS A 81 76.29 -12.63 11.51
CA LYS A 81 76.94 -11.64 10.59
C LYS A 81 76.16 -11.40 9.26
N LYS A 82 76.25 -10.17 8.69
CA LYS A 82 76.22 -9.74 7.26
C LYS A 82 75.13 -10.20 6.24
N ARG A 83 74.28 -9.23 5.87
CA ARG A 83 74.10 -8.60 4.52
C ARG A 83 73.69 -9.43 3.27
N ALA A 84 72.59 -8.96 2.64
CA ALA A 84 72.37 -8.76 1.18
C ALA A 84 71.62 -9.82 0.30
N VAL A 85 70.42 -9.38 -0.16
CA VAL A 85 70.04 -9.21 -1.59
C VAL A 85 69.35 -10.36 -2.39
N ARG A 86 68.12 -10.01 -2.84
CA ARG A 86 67.39 -10.36 -4.09
C ARG A 86 66.53 -11.64 -4.24
N VAL A 87 65.44 -11.41 -4.97
CA VAL A 87 64.58 -12.31 -5.78
C VAL A 87 63.80 -13.40 -5.04
N GLY A 88 62.48 -13.35 -5.19
CA GLY A 88 61.58 -14.49 -5.07
C GLY A 88 60.66 -14.56 -6.29
N TYR A 89 60.24 -15.77 -6.66
CA TYR A 89 59.16 -16.12 -7.62
C TYR A 89 58.87 -17.63 -7.47
N ALA A 90 57.68 -18.07 -7.91
CA ALA A 90 57.23 -19.47 -8.03
C ALA A 90 57.04 -20.26 -6.69
N ARG A 91 56.23 -21.34 -6.61
CA ARG A 91 54.92 -21.70 -7.22
C ARG A 91 54.46 -23.06 -6.64
N ASP A 92 53.16 -23.22 -6.35
CA ASP A 92 52.33 -24.47 -6.32
C ASP A 92 52.86 -25.68 -5.45
N ASP A 93 52.17 -26.78 -5.09
CA ASP A 93 50.94 -27.49 -5.52
C ASP A 93 50.25 -28.27 -4.34
N GLU A 94 48.97 -28.66 -4.54
CA GLU A 94 48.11 -29.76 -3.97
C GLU A 94 48.21 -30.27 -2.48
N VAL A 95 47.14 -30.75 -1.79
CA VAL A 95 46.22 -31.88 -2.08
C VAL A 95 44.86 -31.75 -1.32
N SER A 96 43.78 -32.36 -1.86
CA SER A 96 42.40 -32.50 -1.30
C SER A 96 41.89 -33.96 -1.49
N PRO A 97 40.62 -34.41 -1.24
CA PRO A 97 39.32 -33.78 -0.87
C PRO A 97 38.72 -34.45 0.43
N PRO A 98 37.43 -34.85 0.66
CA PRO A 98 36.08 -34.54 0.07
C PRO A 98 34.94 -34.34 1.13
N PRO A 99 33.63 -34.42 0.78
CA PRO A 99 32.79 -33.76 -0.25
C PRO A 99 31.80 -32.80 0.50
N PRO A 100 30.51 -32.54 0.13
CA PRO A 100 29.75 -32.59 -1.15
C PRO A 100 29.25 -31.16 -1.54
N PHE A 101 28.19 -30.86 -2.33
CA PHE A 101 27.18 -31.65 -3.06
C PHE A 101 26.88 -31.05 -4.47
N SER A 102 25.62 -30.81 -4.87
CA SER A 102 25.22 -30.45 -6.27
C SER A 102 23.75 -29.96 -6.35
N PRO A 103 23.14 -29.66 -7.54
CA PRO A 103 23.64 -29.07 -8.80
C PRO A 103 22.69 -28.02 -9.46
N SER A 104 23.12 -27.33 -10.54
CA SER A 104 22.26 -26.88 -11.67
C SER A 104 23.06 -26.49 -12.94
N PRO A 105 22.45 -26.41 -14.15
CA PRO A 105 23.15 -26.72 -15.40
C PRO A 105 23.50 -25.54 -16.34
N ARG A 106 24.27 -25.87 -17.39
CA ARG A 106 24.63 -25.05 -18.57
C ARG A 106 23.79 -25.50 -19.80
N PRO A 107 23.77 -24.76 -20.92
CA PRO A 107 24.49 -25.28 -22.10
C PRO A 107 25.22 -24.20 -22.93
N LEU A 108 25.94 -24.63 -23.98
CA LEU A 108 26.75 -23.76 -24.86
C LEU A 108 26.88 -24.40 -26.26
N ASP A 109 26.95 -23.53 -27.28
CA ASP A 109 27.80 -23.64 -28.50
C ASP A 109 27.35 -24.33 -29.83
N SER A 110 27.51 -23.53 -30.91
CA SER A 110 28.27 -23.80 -32.15
C SER A 110 27.72 -24.44 -33.45
N ASN A 111 28.21 -23.83 -34.56
CA ASN A 111 28.41 -24.31 -35.95
C ASN A 111 27.15 -24.48 -36.87
N GLN A 112 27.20 -24.25 -38.20
CA GLN A 112 28.28 -24.40 -39.19
C GLN A 112 28.24 -23.41 -40.41
N SER A 113 29.32 -23.45 -41.20
CA SER A 113 29.39 -23.38 -42.70
C SER A 113 29.90 -22.10 -43.38
N GLU A 114 30.47 -22.29 -44.57
CA GLU A 114 31.31 -21.35 -45.34
C GLU A 114 30.57 -20.78 -46.58
N HIS A 115 31.23 -19.88 -47.34
CA HIS A 115 31.88 -20.22 -48.64
C HIS A 115 31.83 -19.06 -49.69
N ARG A 116 32.99 -18.73 -50.30
CA ARG A 116 33.21 -17.88 -51.53
C ARG A 116 32.91 -16.36 -51.45
N ARG A 117 33.36 -15.54 -52.41
CA ARG A 117 34.66 -15.39 -53.15
C ARG A 117 34.59 -14.10 -54.01
N ASP A 118 35.67 -13.82 -54.76
CA ASP A 118 35.81 -12.81 -55.83
C ASP A 118 35.91 -11.37 -55.26
N GLU A 119 37.00 -10.61 -55.47
CA GLU A 119 37.47 -9.95 -56.71
C GLU A 119 36.47 -8.83 -57.15
N ASP A 120 36.89 -7.61 -57.48
CA ASP A 120 38.10 -7.27 -58.27
C ASP A 120 38.53 -5.77 -58.16
N ILE A 121 39.68 -5.41 -58.78
CA ILE A 121 40.12 -4.07 -59.28
C ILE A 121 40.23 -2.91 -58.24
N SER A 122 41.41 -2.35 -57.89
CA SER A 122 42.48 -1.68 -58.69
C SER A 122 42.06 -0.28 -59.18
N CYS A 123 42.89 0.79 -59.26
CA CYS A 123 44.32 0.95 -59.60
C CYS A 123 44.92 2.18 -58.83
N ALA A 124 46.21 2.20 -58.42
CA ALA A 124 47.37 2.85 -59.11
C ALA A 124 47.35 4.40 -59.17
N VAL A 125 48.46 5.16 -59.14
CA VAL A 125 49.93 4.91 -59.10
C VAL A 125 50.57 6.20 -58.50
N LEU A 126 51.47 6.14 -57.50
CA LEU A 126 52.95 6.09 -57.58
C LEU A 126 53.66 7.35 -58.18
N PRO A 127 54.93 7.65 -57.83
CA PRO A 127 55.35 9.02 -57.53
C PRO A 127 56.60 9.48 -58.33
N GLU A 128 57.61 10.07 -57.64
CA GLU A 128 58.90 10.58 -58.16
C GLU A 128 58.79 11.93 -58.95
N ASN A 129 59.78 12.86 -58.94
CA ASN A 129 61.18 12.78 -58.51
C ASN A 129 61.82 14.15 -58.09
N LYS A 130 62.61 14.15 -56.99
CA LYS A 130 64.02 14.64 -56.81
C LYS A 130 64.39 16.13 -57.18
N VAL A 131 65.43 16.80 -56.63
CA VAL A 131 66.56 16.43 -55.73
C VAL A 131 67.24 17.66 -55.05
N ALA A 132 68.00 17.43 -53.96
CA ALA A 132 69.06 18.30 -53.35
C ALA A 132 68.64 19.67 -52.75
N ASP A 133 69.33 20.28 -51.77
CA ASP A 133 70.58 19.98 -51.00
C ASP A 133 70.51 20.79 -49.66
N ASN A 134 71.22 20.53 -48.54
CA ASN A 134 71.84 19.31 -47.96
C ASN A 134 72.23 19.57 -46.47
N ASN A 135 72.70 18.53 -45.76
CA ASN A 135 73.30 18.47 -44.40
C ASN A 135 72.33 18.71 -43.20
N GLU A 136 72.27 17.93 -42.10
CA GLU A 136 73.27 17.24 -41.22
C GLU A 136 73.94 18.18 -40.18
N VAL A 137 74.09 17.89 -38.86
CA VAL A 137 73.86 16.71 -37.96
C VAL A 137 73.40 17.20 -36.55
N GLY A 138 72.74 16.39 -35.69
CA GLY A 138 72.81 16.60 -34.22
C GLY A 138 71.73 16.01 -33.27
N ASP A 139 71.96 14.81 -32.73
CA ASP A 139 71.61 14.23 -31.41
C ASP A 139 70.28 14.46 -30.61
N ILE A 140 69.51 13.36 -30.48
CA ILE A 140 69.20 12.57 -29.24
C ILE A 140 68.40 13.18 -28.05
N HIS A 141 67.19 12.62 -27.82
CA HIS A 141 66.40 12.44 -26.56
C HIS A 141 66.01 13.69 -25.72
N LEU A 142 64.98 13.71 -24.85
CA LEU A 142 64.22 12.63 -24.18
C LEU A 142 62.70 12.96 -24.06
N VAL A 143 61.90 11.97 -23.63
CA VAL A 143 60.43 12.02 -23.43
C VAL A 143 60.06 12.37 -21.99
N ASP A 144 59.07 13.26 -21.77
CA ASP A 144 57.84 13.07 -20.96
C ASP A 144 56.93 14.32 -21.08
N GLY A 145 55.60 14.32 -20.88
CA GLY A 145 54.66 13.23 -20.65
C GLY A 145 53.22 13.75 -20.65
N ARG A 146 52.49 13.64 -21.78
CA ARG A 146 51.07 14.10 -21.89
C ARG A 146 50.14 12.92 -22.09
N LEU A 147 49.57 12.39 -21.00
CA LEU A 147 48.52 11.37 -21.07
C LEU A 147 47.24 11.96 -21.68
N PRO A 148 46.51 11.21 -22.54
CA PRO A 148 45.19 11.61 -23.00
C PRO A 148 44.17 11.43 -21.87
N VAL A 149 43.34 12.44 -21.65
CA VAL A 149 42.10 12.26 -20.88
C VAL A 149 41.15 11.46 -21.75
N THR A 150 41.00 10.16 -21.46
CA THR A 150 39.96 9.34 -22.07
C THR A 150 38.62 9.70 -21.43
N GLU A 151 37.78 10.45 -22.13
CA GLU A 151 36.37 10.65 -21.75
C GLU A 151 35.61 9.32 -21.86
N VAL A 152 35.69 8.50 -20.81
CA VAL A 152 34.73 7.41 -20.58
C VAL A 152 33.57 8.00 -19.79
N SER A 153 32.71 8.76 -20.47
CA SER A 153 31.40 9.15 -19.91
C SER A 153 30.51 7.91 -19.84
N PRO A 154 30.05 7.45 -18.65
CA PRO A 154 29.06 6.39 -18.55
C PRO A 154 27.66 7.00 -18.74
N PRO A 155 26.90 6.65 -19.79
CA PRO A 155 25.62 7.30 -20.09
C PRO A 155 24.46 6.66 -19.30
N MET A 156 24.46 6.73 -17.97
CA MET A 156 23.37 6.26 -17.10
C MET A 156 23.28 7.07 -15.80
N GLU A 157 22.47 8.15 -15.75
CA GLU A 157 22.15 8.83 -14.48
C GLU A 157 20.94 9.79 -14.47
N LYS A 158 20.11 9.79 -15.54
CA LYS A 158 18.84 10.54 -15.61
C LYS A 158 17.60 9.64 -15.55
N ASP A 159 17.68 8.43 -16.07
CA ASP A 159 16.52 7.55 -16.26
C ASP A 159 15.94 6.99 -14.96
N GLU A 160 16.77 6.69 -13.95
CA GLU A 160 16.29 5.98 -12.74
C GLU A 160 15.29 6.78 -11.90
N VAL A 161 15.44 8.11 -11.80
CA VAL A 161 14.50 8.97 -11.06
C VAL A 161 13.17 9.06 -11.82
N VAL A 162 13.25 9.44 -13.10
CA VAL A 162 12.09 9.55 -14.00
C VAL A 162 11.32 8.22 -14.05
N SER A 163 12.04 7.09 -14.08
CA SER A 163 11.44 5.75 -14.05
C SER A 163 10.63 5.45 -12.78
N VAL A 164 10.92 6.07 -11.63
CA VAL A 164 10.14 5.90 -10.39
C VAL A 164 8.86 6.75 -10.44
N GLU A 165 8.92 7.98 -10.95
CA GLU A 165 7.72 8.79 -11.21
C GLU A 165 6.81 8.13 -12.28
N GLU A 166 7.38 7.65 -13.39
CA GLU A 166 6.63 6.93 -14.44
C GLU A 166 6.00 5.63 -13.94
N LYS A 167 6.65 4.91 -13.00
CA LYS A 167 6.05 3.75 -12.33
C LYS A 167 4.87 4.13 -11.44
N LEU A 168 4.92 5.27 -10.74
CA LEU A 168 3.79 5.77 -9.93
C LEU A 168 2.55 5.99 -10.81
N ASP A 169 2.71 6.69 -11.93
CA ASP A 169 1.61 6.97 -12.85
C ASP A 169 1.13 5.70 -13.58
N LEU A 170 2.04 4.76 -13.91
CA LEU A 170 1.67 3.45 -14.46
C LEU A 170 0.87 2.61 -13.45
N ILE A 171 1.27 2.57 -12.18
CA ILE A 171 0.53 1.86 -11.11
C ILE A 171 -0.84 2.50 -10.91
N LYS A 172 -0.92 3.84 -10.82
CA LYS A 172 -2.19 4.56 -10.65
C LYS A 172 -3.15 4.35 -11.81
N THR A 173 -2.65 4.41 -13.05
CA THR A 173 -3.48 4.15 -14.23
C THR A 173 -3.87 2.67 -14.34
N GLN A 174 -2.99 1.71 -14.01
CA GLN A 174 -3.34 0.28 -13.95
C GLN A 174 -4.47 0.02 -12.93
N VAL A 175 -4.32 0.52 -11.71
CA VAL A 175 -5.28 0.33 -10.63
C VAL A 175 -6.61 1.03 -10.95
N SER A 176 -6.61 2.30 -11.40
CA SER A 176 -7.87 2.97 -11.78
C SER A 176 -8.57 2.21 -12.91
N ASN A 177 -7.88 1.88 -14.01
CA ASN A 177 -8.47 1.13 -15.12
C ASN A 177 -9.05 -0.23 -14.69
N LYS A 178 -8.49 -0.89 -13.67
CA LYS A 178 -9.04 -2.13 -13.09
C LYS A 178 -10.31 -1.85 -12.28
N LEU A 179 -10.30 -0.83 -11.42
CA LEU A 179 -11.44 -0.44 -10.58
C LEU A 179 -12.60 0.15 -11.40
N ASP A 180 -12.32 0.91 -12.46
CA ASP A 180 -13.33 1.51 -13.33
C ASP A 180 -14.09 0.43 -14.12
N ARG A 181 -13.40 -0.59 -14.63
CA ARG A 181 -14.04 -1.79 -15.21
C ARG A 181 -14.89 -2.56 -14.18
N LEU A 182 -14.45 -2.63 -12.93
CA LEU A 182 -15.24 -3.25 -11.85
C LEU A 182 -16.49 -2.42 -11.52
N ARG A 183 -16.42 -1.08 -11.53
CA ARG A 183 -17.58 -0.19 -11.39
C ARG A 183 -18.58 -0.35 -12.54
N GLU A 184 -18.10 -0.40 -13.79
CA GLU A 184 -18.94 -0.69 -14.97
C GLU A 184 -19.67 -2.03 -14.83
N MET A 185 -18.96 -3.09 -14.44
CA MET A 185 -19.57 -4.40 -14.18
C MET A 185 -20.54 -4.39 -12.99
N ALA A 186 -20.29 -3.59 -11.95
CA ALA A 186 -21.20 -3.44 -10.80
C ALA A 186 -22.54 -2.80 -11.22
N VAL A 187 -22.50 -1.75 -12.04
CA VAL A 187 -23.71 -1.12 -12.60
C VAL A 187 -24.50 -2.11 -13.48
N LEU A 188 -23.80 -2.87 -14.32
CA LEU A 188 -24.43 -3.90 -15.15
C LEU A 188 -25.09 -5.01 -14.31
N LEU A 189 -24.38 -5.57 -13.33
CA LEU A 189 -24.91 -6.62 -12.45
C LEU A 189 -26.06 -6.11 -11.57
N ALA A 190 -25.98 -4.89 -11.04
CA ALA A 190 -27.09 -4.27 -10.30
C ALA A 190 -28.34 -4.13 -11.17
N SER A 191 -28.19 -3.70 -12.44
CA SER A 191 -29.31 -3.62 -13.39
C SER A 191 -29.91 -4.99 -13.72
N GLN A 192 -29.08 -6.02 -13.88
CA GLN A 192 -29.52 -7.40 -14.08
C GLN A 192 -30.28 -7.92 -12.86
N ARG A 193 -29.73 -7.73 -11.66
CA ARG A 193 -30.33 -8.16 -10.39
C ARG A 193 -31.69 -7.49 -10.15
N LYS A 194 -31.81 -6.19 -10.45
CA LYS A 194 -33.10 -5.46 -10.45
C LYS A 194 -34.09 -6.07 -11.45
N GLN A 195 -33.65 -6.46 -12.65
CA GLN A 195 -34.52 -7.14 -13.62
C GLN A 195 -35.00 -8.51 -13.11
N LEU A 196 -34.12 -9.29 -12.47
CA LEU A 196 -34.46 -10.61 -11.91
C LEU A 196 -35.39 -10.49 -10.70
N GLY A 197 -35.17 -9.54 -9.80
CA GLY A 197 -36.09 -9.21 -8.70
C GLY A 197 -37.49 -8.85 -9.21
N ARG A 198 -37.59 -8.08 -10.31
CA ARG A 198 -38.86 -7.79 -11.00
C ARG A 198 -39.53 -9.06 -11.57
N ARG A 199 -38.77 -10.07 -12.04
CA ARG A 199 -39.32 -11.38 -12.46
C ARG A 199 -39.82 -12.21 -11.26
N ARG A 200 -39.02 -12.31 -10.18
CA ARG A 200 -39.39 -13.01 -8.94
C ARG A 200 -40.71 -12.48 -8.36
N ARG A 201 -40.88 -11.15 -8.29
CA ARG A 201 -42.15 -10.51 -7.88
C ARG A 201 -43.33 -10.96 -8.75
N LYS A 202 -43.21 -10.86 -10.08
CA LYS A 202 -44.29 -11.26 -11.00
C LYS A 202 -44.65 -12.74 -10.88
N ALA A 203 -43.66 -13.62 -10.64
CA ALA A 203 -43.90 -15.03 -10.39
C ALA A 203 -44.64 -15.25 -9.06
N ALA A 204 -44.24 -14.57 -7.98
CA ALA A 204 -44.95 -14.60 -6.70
C ALA A 204 -46.41 -14.11 -6.80
N GLU A 205 -46.65 -13.01 -7.51
CA GLU A 205 -47.99 -12.48 -7.81
C GLU A 205 -48.84 -13.52 -8.56
N SER A 206 -48.24 -14.20 -9.54
CA SER A 206 -48.90 -15.27 -10.30
C SER A 206 -49.30 -16.44 -9.41
N VAL A 207 -48.35 -16.97 -8.61
CA VAL A 207 -48.58 -18.05 -7.62
C VAL A 207 -49.67 -17.65 -6.62
N ASN A 208 -49.65 -16.42 -6.09
CA ASN A 208 -50.66 -15.93 -5.16
C ASN A 208 -52.05 -15.87 -5.83
N SER A 209 -52.14 -15.38 -7.07
CA SER A 209 -53.42 -15.28 -7.79
C SER A 209 -54.07 -16.65 -8.04
N VAL A 210 -53.27 -17.67 -8.41
CA VAL A 210 -53.78 -19.04 -8.60
C VAL A 210 -54.06 -19.72 -7.26
N SER A 211 -53.26 -19.46 -6.23
CA SER A 211 -53.54 -19.94 -4.86
C SER A 211 -54.80 -19.34 -4.26
N GLN A 212 -55.22 -18.14 -4.68
CA GLN A 212 -56.52 -17.58 -4.32
C GLN A 212 -57.66 -18.28 -5.07
N LYS A 213 -57.59 -18.38 -6.42
CA LYS A 213 -58.59 -19.11 -7.22
C LYS A 213 -58.80 -20.54 -6.71
N TYR A 214 -57.71 -21.22 -6.35
CA TYR A 214 -57.73 -22.58 -5.81
C TYR A 214 -58.57 -22.66 -4.51
N LYS A 215 -58.42 -21.71 -3.58
CA LYS A 215 -59.26 -21.61 -2.37
C LYS A 215 -60.72 -21.25 -2.65
N GLU A 216 -60.96 -20.43 -3.68
CA GLU A 216 -62.31 -20.09 -4.13
C GLU A 216 -63.02 -21.33 -4.71
N LEU A 217 -62.29 -22.19 -5.43
CA LEU A 217 -62.79 -23.50 -5.91
C LEU A 217 -62.94 -24.54 -4.79
N GLU A 218 -62.04 -24.59 -3.80
CA GLU A 218 -62.22 -25.44 -2.60
C GLU A 218 -63.54 -25.11 -1.90
N LYS A 219 -63.84 -23.81 -1.75
CA LYS A 219 -65.09 -23.34 -1.16
C LYS A 219 -66.31 -23.62 -2.04
N GLU A 220 -66.19 -23.50 -3.36
CA GLU A 220 -67.28 -23.88 -4.28
C GLU A 220 -67.56 -25.39 -4.26
N LEU A 221 -66.52 -26.22 -4.06
CA LEU A 221 -66.66 -27.67 -3.93
C LEU A 221 -67.38 -28.06 -2.63
N GLU A 222 -67.06 -27.38 -1.52
CA GLU A 222 -67.75 -27.52 -0.25
C GLU A 222 -69.25 -27.13 -0.38
N GLU A 223 -69.55 -25.97 -0.95
CA GLU A 223 -70.93 -25.52 -1.22
C GLU A 223 -71.72 -26.47 -2.14
N ALA A 224 -71.08 -27.05 -3.16
CA ALA A 224 -71.73 -28.02 -4.05
C ALA A 224 -72.03 -29.35 -3.34
N CYS A 225 -71.14 -29.78 -2.42
CA CYS A 225 -71.36 -30.97 -1.60
C CYS A 225 -72.47 -30.75 -0.55
N GLU A 226 -72.53 -29.59 0.11
CA GLU A 226 -73.63 -29.23 1.04
C GLU A 226 -74.98 -29.14 0.33
N ALA A 227 -75.00 -28.76 -0.95
CA ALA A 227 -76.21 -28.67 -1.78
C ALA A 227 -76.66 -30.00 -2.42
N GLU A 228 -75.93 -31.11 -2.20
CA GLU A 228 -76.11 -32.40 -2.90
C GLU A 228 -76.01 -32.30 -4.45
N ASP A 229 -75.37 -31.24 -4.98
CA ASP A 229 -75.17 -31.02 -6.42
C ASP A 229 -73.88 -31.71 -6.90
N PHE A 230 -73.97 -33.04 -7.02
CA PHE A 230 -72.82 -33.87 -7.42
C PHE A 230 -72.32 -33.55 -8.84
N GLU A 231 -73.17 -33.11 -9.77
CA GLU A 231 -72.73 -32.68 -11.11
C GLU A 231 -71.93 -31.38 -11.08
N ARG A 232 -72.23 -30.44 -10.17
CA ARG A 232 -71.38 -29.27 -9.92
C ARG A 232 -70.11 -29.67 -9.17
N ALA A 233 -70.20 -30.50 -8.14
CA ALA A 233 -69.05 -30.96 -7.37
C ALA A 233 -67.99 -31.65 -8.25
N GLU A 234 -68.40 -32.52 -9.19
CA GLU A 234 -67.48 -33.18 -10.13
C GLU A 234 -66.75 -32.16 -11.03
N ARG A 235 -67.48 -31.21 -11.64
CA ARG A 235 -66.90 -30.17 -12.51
C ARG A 235 -65.99 -29.19 -11.75
N VAL A 236 -66.33 -28.86 -10.50
CA VAL A 236 -65.47 -28.03 -9.64
C VAL A 236 -64.22 -28.82 -9.23
N SER A 237 -64.34 -30.12 -8.94
CA SER A 237 -63.20 -31.00 -8.65
C SER A 237 -62.23 -31.12 -9.84
N GLU A 238 -62.74 -31.29 -11.07
CA GLU A 238 -61.91 -31.25 -12.29
C GLU A 238 -61.19 -29.89 -12.44
N SER A 239 -61.90 -28.79 -12.18
CA SER A 239 -61.36 -27.43 -12.25
C SER A 239 -60.29 -27.16 -11.18
N LEU A 240 -60.49 -27.69 -9.97
CA LEU A 240 -59.56 -27.64 -8.85
C LEU A 240 -58.29 -28.43 -9.16
N ALA A 241 -58.41 -29.65 -9.68
CA ALA A 241 -57.28 -30.50 -10.09
C ALA A 241 -56.54 -29.98 -11.35
N ALA A 242 -57.16 -29.08 -12.13
CA ALA A 242 -56.49 -28.31 -13.18
C ALA A 242 -55.75 -27.09 -12.59
N THR A 243 -56.37 -26.39 -11.65
CA THR A 243 -55.81 -25.21 -10.96
C THR A 243 -54.61 -25.59 -10.07
N GLU A 244 -54.64 -26.78 -9.46
CA GLU A 244 -53.51 -27.37 -8.71
C GLU A 244 -52.28 -27.58 -9.62
N LYS A 245 -52.48 -28.09 -10.84
CA LYS A 245 -51.40 -28.25 -11.82
C LYS A 245 -50.87 -26.91 -12.34
N GLU A 246 -51.73 -25.91 -12.53
CA GLU A 246 -51.30 -24.53 -12.84
C GLU A 246 -50.45 -23.95 -11.70
N LYS A 247 -50.88 -24.13 -10.45
CA LYS A 247 -50.18 -23.71 -9.23
C LYS A 247 -48.80 -24.38 -9.11
N ASP A 248 -48.67 -25.68 -9.37
CA ASP A 248 -47.37 -26.39 -9.32
C ASP A 248 -46.38 -25.91 -10.40
N ILE A 249 -46.88 -25.66 -11.62
CA ILE A 249 -46.08 -25.09 -12.72
C ILE A 249 -45.58 -23.69 -12.33
N LEU A 250 -46.46 -22.85 -11.77
CA LEU A 250 -46.10 -21.50 -11.34
C LEU A 250 -45.17 -21.50 -10.11
N LEU A 251 -45.32 -22.45 -9.18
CA LEU A 251 -44.40 -22.65 -8.05
C LEU A 251 -43.00 -23.06 -8.52
N THR A 252 -42.91 -23.91 -9.55
CA THR A 252 -41.62 -24.26 -10.18
C THR A 252 -40.99 -23.04 -10.83
N ALA A 253 -41.74 -22.28 -11.65
CA ALA A 253 -41.25 -21.06 -12.28
C ALA A 253 -40.88 -19.95 -11.26
N PHE A 254 -41.54 -19.92 -10.10
CA PHE A 254 -41.18 -19.04 -8.99
C PHE A 254 -39.84 -19.45 -8.36
N LYS A 255 -39.64 -20.75 -8.05
CA LYS A 255 -38.36 -21.27 -7.54
C LYS A 255 -37.19 -21.03 -8.51
N GLU A 256 -37.42 -21.18 -9.82
CA GLU A 256 -36.44 -20.82 -10.85
C GLU A 256 -36.09 -19.32 -10.80
N ALA A 257 -37.07 -18.44 -10.66
CA ALA A 257 -36.85 -16.99 -10.53
C ALA A 257 -36.19 -16.57 -9.20
N GLU A 258 -36.36 -17.34 -8.12
CA GLU A 258 -35.59 -17.17 -6.88
C GLU A 258 -34.13 -17.60 -7.06
N ALA A 259 -33.88 -18.76 -7.68
CA ALA A 259 -32.52 -19.24 -7.96
C ALA A 259 -31.73 -18.29 -8.88
N ASP A 260 -32.40 -17.69 -9.88
CA ASP A 260 -31.85 -16.62 -10.74
C ASP A 260 -31.38 -15.41 -9.90
N CYS A 261 -32.14 -15.04 -8.86
CA CYS A 261 -31.79 -13.94 -7.95
C CYS A 261 -30.62 -14.32 -7.03
N ASP A 262 -30.63 -15.49 -6.40
CA ASP A 262 -29.53 -15.96 -5.55
C ASP A 262 -28.20 -16.08 -6.32
N ALA A 263 -28.27 -16.44 -7.61
CA ALA A 263 -27.12 -16.47 -8.53
C ALA A 263 -26.63 -15.06 -8.92
N ALA A 264 -27.50 -14.05 -9.00
CA ALA A 264 -27.09 -12.65 -9.17
C ALA A 264 -26.45 -12.09 -7.88
N ASP A 265 -26.96 -12.46 -6.71
CA ASP A 265 -26.40 -12.09 -5.41
C ASP A 265 -25.00 -12.70 -5.19
N LEU A 266 -24.76 -13.93 -5.67
CA LEU A 266 -23.42 -14.52 -5.70
C LEU A 266 -22.45 -13.70 -6.59
N LYS A 267 -22.87 -13.30 -7.80
CA LYS A 267 -22.03 -12.48 -8.70
C LYS A 267 -21.73 -11.09 -8.16
N MET A 268 -22.67 -10.49 -7.41
CA MET A 268 -22.41 -9.23 -6.70
C MET A 268 -21.33 -9.42 -5.62
N GLN A 269 -21.36 -10.53 -4.87
CA GLN A 269 -20.33 -10.87 -3.89
C GLN A 269 -18.97 -11.11 -4.57
N GLU A 270 -18.92 -11.94 -5.62
CA GLU A 270 -17.71 -12.19 -6.44
C GLU A 270 -17.09 -10.89 -6.98
N LEU A 271 -17.91 -9.91 -7.35
CA LEU A 271 -17.44 -8.59 -7.79
C LEU A 271 -16.86 -7.76 -6.65
N LEU A 272 -17.50 -7.75 -5.47
CA LEU A 272 -16.97 -7.06 -4.29
C LEU A 272 -15.62 -7.66 -3.86
N ASP A 273 -15.50 -8.99 -3.87
CA ASP A 273 -14.26 -9.69 -3.56
C ASP A 273 -13.18 -9.40 -4.62
N SER A 274 -13.57 -9.32 -5.90
CA SER A 274 -12.68 -8.90 -7.00
C SER A 274 -12.23 -7.43 -6.89
N GLN A 275 -13.07 -6.55 -6.32
CA GLN A 275 -12.71 -5.17 -6.01
C GLN A 275 -11.74 -5.08 -4.84
N ILE A 276 -12.00 -5.82 -3.75
CA ILE A 276 -11.08 -5.91 -2.61
C ILE A 276 -9.70 -6.38 -3.09
N ALA A 277 -9.63 -7.45 -3.89
CA ALA A 277 -8.37 -7.96 -4.44
C ALA A 277 -7.69 -6.99 -5.43
N ALA A 278 -8.44 -6.13 -6.13
CA ALA A 278 -7.88 -5.07 -6.97
C ALA A 278 -7.29 -3.92 -6.16
N GLU A 279 -7.89 -3.60 -5.01
CA GLU A 279 -7.41 -2.56 -4.10
C GLU A 279 -6.20 -3.07 -3.28
N GLU A 280 -6.17 -4.35 -2.91
CA GLU A 280 -4.99 -5.03 -2.32
C GLU A 280 -3.77 -5.08 -3.26
N GLU A 281 -3.97 -5.36 -4.55
CA GLU A 281 -2.92 -5.26 -5.56
C GLU A 281 -2.34 -3.83 -5.60
N GLY A 282 -3.21 -2.81 -5.53
CA GLY A 282 -2.81 -1.41 -5.46
C GLY A 282 -1.98 -1.08 -4.22
N VAL A 283 -2.39 -1.55 -3.03
CA VAL A 283 -1.61 -1.39 -1.79
C VAL A 283 -0.23 -2.01 -1.94
N ALA A 284 -0.14 -3.27 -2.40
CA ALA A 284 1.12 -3.98 -2.53
C ALA A 284 2.09 -3.30 -3.53
N LEU A 285 1.56 -2.78 -4.66
CA LEU A 285 2.34 -2.03 -5.64
C LEU A 285 2.83 -0.68 -5.10
N LEU A 286 1.98 0.08 -4.39
CA LEU A 286 2.36 1.36 -3.78
C LEU A 286 3.35 1.19 -2.61
N GLU A 287 3.22 0.12 -1.83
CA GLU A 287 4.21 -0.25 -0.81
C GLU A 287 5.56 -0.62 -1.42
N GLN A 288 5.58 -1.43 -2.49
CA GLN A 288 6.83 -1.81 -3.14
C GLN A 288 7.51 -0.59 -3.78
N LEU A 289 6.74 0.24 -4.49
CA LEU A 289 7.24 1.50 -5.06
C LEU A 289 7.81 2.42 -3.99
N GLY A 290 7.18 2.52 -2.81
CA GLY A 290 7.70 3.31 -1.69
C GLY A 290 9.03 2.80 -1.16
N LYS A 291 9.21 1.46 -1.09
CA LYS A 291 10.47 0.81 -0.69
C LYS A 291 11.56 1.02 -1.76
N ASP A 292 11.22 0.84 -3.03
CA ASP A 292 12.12 1.04 -4.17
C ASP A 292 12.58 2.50 -4.30
N ALA A 293 11.68 3.46 -4.08
CA ALA A 293 11.98 4.89 -4.13
C ALA A 293 12.93 5.31 -3.00
N ALA A 294 12.70 4.85 -1.76
CA ALA A 294 13.59 5.10 -0.63
C ALA A 294 14.98 4.46 -0.84
N TYR A 295 15.05 3.22 -1.32
CA TYR A 295 16.30 2.55 -1.65
C TYR A 295 17.09 3.29 -2.74
N THR A 296 16.39 3.73 -3.80
CA THR A 296 17.00 4.51 -4.90
C THR A 296 17.49 5.87 -4.39
N ALA A 297 16.77 6.52 -3.47
CA ALA A 297 17.19 7.77 -2.84
C ALA A 297 18.51 7.60 -2.05
N GLU A 298 18.60 6.56 -1.22
CA GLU A 298 19.81 6.26 -0.44
C GLU A 298 20.98 5.89 -1.36
N PHE A 299 20.76 5.03 -2.36
CA PHE A 299 21.79 4.59 -3.30
C PHE A 299 22.36 5.75 -4.15
N VAL A 300 21.49 6.59 -4.72
CA VAL A 300 21.92 7.75 -5.54
C VAL A 300 22.68 8.77 -4.70
N PHE A 301 22.20 9.08 -3.49
CA PHE A 301 22.91 10.00 -2.59
C PHE A 301 24.28 9.44 -2.19
N LYS A 302 24.32 8.20 -1.68
CA LYS A 302 25.56 7.59 -1.20
C LYS A 302 26.61 7.43 -2.31
N ARG A 303 26.20 7.07 -3.53
CA ARG A 303 27.11 7.02 -4.68
C ARG A 303 27.66 8.40 -5.05
N ALA A 304 26.86 9.46 -4.93
CA ALA A 304 27.32 10.83 -5.15
C ALA A 304 28.28 11.29 -4.03
N GLU A 305 28.03 10.91 -2.78
CA GLU A 305 28.91 11.15 -1.63
C GLU A 305 30.26 10.41 -1.78
N GLU A 306 30.24 9.12 -2.14
CA GLU A 306 31.46 8.33 -2.38
C GLU A 306 32.33 8.95 -3.49
N ILE A 307 31.71 9.42 -4.58
CA ILE A 307 32.41 10.11 -5.69
C ILE A 307 32.89 11.50 -5.30
N SER A 308 32.09 12.29 -4.57
CA SER A 308 32.46 13.65 -4.17
C SER A 308 33.59 13.65 -3.15
N VAL A 309 33.58 12.72 -2.20
CA VAL A 309 34.64 12.53 -1.21
C VAL A 309 35.97 12.19 -1.87
N GLU A 310 35.99 11.33 -2.89
CA GLU A 310 37.24 11.03 -3.62
C GLU A 310 37.74 12.24 -4.41
N ARG A 311 36.85 12.93 -5.16
CA ARG A 311 37.20 14.16 -5.89
C ARG A 311 37.66 15.29 -4.97
N ILE A 312 37.14 15.37 -3.74
CA ILE A 312 37.58 16.34 -2.73
C ILE A 312 39.00 16.00 -2.23
N ARG A 313 39.36 14.72 -2.06
CA ARG A 313 40.74 14.31 -1.74
C ARG A 313 41.70 14.67 -2.88
N GLU A 314 41.33 14.36 -4.12
CA GLU A 314 42.11 14.75 -5.31
C GLU A 314 42.29 16.26 -5.41
N TRP A 315 41.22 17.04 -5.18
CA TRP A 315 41.26 18.49 -5.16
C TRP A 315 42.14 19.04 -4.04
N GLN A 316 42.01 18.54 -2.81
CA GLN A 316 42.85 18.92 -1.67
C GLN A 316 44.34 18.68 -1.94
N TYR A 317 44.69 17.51 -2.47
CA TYR A 317 46.05 17.15 -2.85
C TYR A 317 46.63 18.07 -3.94
N LEU A 318 45.83 18.40 -4.96
CA LEU A 318 46.25 19.35 -6.01
C LEU A 318 46.36 20.79 -5.48
N MET A 319 45.53 21.17 -4.51
CA MET A 319 45.57 22.48 -3.86
C MET A 319 46.81 22.63 -2.96
N GLU A 320 47.14 21.62 -2.15
CA GLU A 320 48.37 21.57 -1.33
C GLU A 320 49.63 21.68 -2.20
N ILE A 321 49.65 21.01 -3.35
CA ILE A 321 50.73 21.14 -4.35
C ILE A 321 50.78 22.57 -4.92
N LEU A 322 49.64 23.17 -5.26
CA LEU A 322 49.60 24.51 -5.83
C LEU A 322 50.01 25.59 -4.81
N GLU A 323 49.60 25.47 -3.56
CA GLU A 323 50.05 26.32 -2.45
C GLU A 323 51.56 26.19 -2.23
N SER A 324 52.09 24.96 -2.29
CA SER A 324 53.54 24.70 -2.21
C SER A 324 54.32 25.37 -3.35
N LYS A 325 53.87 25.22 -4.60
CA LYS A 325 54.45 25.92 -5.77
C LYS A 325 54.38 27.43 -5.63
N LYS A 326 53.28 27.97 -5.10
CA LYS A 326 53.08 29.41 -4.94
C LYS A 326 54.02 30.00 -3.90
N LEU A 327 54.16 29.33 -2.75
CA LEU A 327 55.14 29.70 -1.72
C LEU A 327 56.58 29.64 -2.25
N GLU A 328 56.91 28.63 -3.06
CA GLU A 328 58.21 28.53 -3.74
C GLU A 328 58.44 29.71 -4.70
N ALA A 329 57.46 30.02 -5.56
CA ALA A 329 57.52 31.14 -6.50
C ALA A 329 57.58 32.52 -5.81
N ASP A 330 56.86 32.73 -4.71
CA ASP A 330 56.90 33.96 -3.92
C ASP A 330 58.30 34.15 -3.27
N ILE A 331 58.92 33.07 -2.77
CA ILE A 331 60.29 33.08 -2.24
C ILE A 331 61.30 33.40 -3.36
N GLU A 332 61.19 32.76 -4.53
CA GLU A 332 62.03 33.08 -5.69
C GLU A 332 61.86 34.53 -6.14
N PHE A 333 60.62 35.05 -6.13
CA PHE A 333 60.30 36.42 -6.52
C PHE A 333 60.99 37.43 -5.61
N HIS A 334 60.90 37.23 -4.28
CA HIS A 334 61.60 38.08 -3.33
C HIS A 334 63.12 38.03 -3.53
N VAL A 335 63.71 36.83 -3.69
CA VAL A 335 65.18 36.69 -3.92
C VAL A 335 65.63 37.36 -5.23
N ILE A 336 64.86 37.23 -6.31
CA ILE A 336 65.20 37.84 -7.62
C ILE A 336 65.00 39.37 -7.58
N ASN A 337 63.92 39.86 -6.95
CA ASN A 337 63.66 41.28 -6.83
C ASN A 337 64.66 41.98 -5.90
N ASP A 338 65.03 41.38 -4.77
CA ASP A 338 66.06 41.91 -3.87
C ASP A 338 67.44 41.90 -4.54
N ALA A 339 67.75 40.89 -5.36
CA ALA A 339 68.96 40.88 -6.19
C ALA A 339 68.94 41.99 -7.25
N ARG A 340 67.78 42.29 -7.85
CA ARG A 340 67.61 43.40 -8.81
C ARG A 340 67.81 44.76 -8.13
N LEU A 341 67.12 45.02 -7.01
CA LEU A 341 67.23 46.26 -6.24
C LEU A 341 68.64 46.45 -5.65
N GLY A 342 69.28 45.37 -5.21
CA GLY A 342 70.66 45.37 -4.74
C GLY A 342 71.66 45.70 -5.85
N LEU A 343 71.44 45.18 -7.07
CA LEU A 343 72.24 45.53 -8.25
C LEU A 343 72.03 46.99 -8.65
N GLU A 344 70.78 47.46 -8.74
CA GLU A 344 70.42 48.84 -9.04
C GLU A 344 71.07 49.83 -8.07
N SER A 345 70.93 49.57 -6.76
CA SER A 345 71.59 50.35 -5.69
C SER A 345 73.12 50.33 -5.80
N SER A 346 73.71 49.21 -6.24
CA SER A 346 75.16 49.08 -6.43
C SER A 346 75.65 49.84 -7.66
N ILE A 347 74.86 49.88 -8.74
CA ILE A 347 75.17 50.66 -9.95
C ILE A 347 75.13 52.16 -9.63
N GLU A 348 74.06 52.63 -8.97
CA GLU A 348 73.94 54.05 -8.59
C GLU A 348 75.11 54.46 -7.67
N TYR A 349 75.40 53.69 -6.62
CA TYR A 349 76.52 53.98 -5.71
C TYR A 349 77.88 54.03 -6.42
N LEU A 350 78.13 53.14 -7.40
CA LEU A 350 79.39 53.12 -8.15
C LEU A 350 79.51 54.26 -9.19
N VAL A 351 78.40 54.88 -9.59
CA VAL A 351 78.37 56.04 -10.50
C VAL A 351 78.28 57.36 -9.74
N GLU A 352 77.87 57.34 -8.47
CA GLU A 352 77.60 58.53 -7.64
C GLU A 352 78.82 59.44 -7.41
N ASP A 353 80.05 58.90 -7.31
CA ASP A 353 81.26 59.74 -7.22
C ASP A 353 81.61 60.38 -8.57
N ASP A 354 81.62 59.61 -9.67
CA ASP A 354 81.85 60.13 -11.04
C ASP A 354 80.79 61.18 -11.44
N ARG A 355 79.53 60.98 -11.04
CA ARG A 355 78.41 61.91 -11.25
C ARG A 355 78.64 63.22 -10.49
N ARG A 356 79.02 63.15 -9.22
CA ARG A 356 79.34 64.34 -8.41
C ARG A 356 80.60 65.05 -8.89
N GLU A 357 81.61 64.34 -9.38
CA GLU A 357 82.77 64.96 -10.03
C GLU A 357 82.35 65.73 -11.29
N LYS A 358 81.58 65.10 -12.19
CA LYS A 358 81.04 65.72 -13.41
C LYS A 358 80.29 67.02 -13.10
N GLU A 359 79.36 67.01 -12.14
CA GLU A 359 78.65 68.23 -11.73
C GLU A 359 79.59 69.28 -11.12
N SER A 360 80.63 68.88 -10.38
CA SER A 360 81.61 69.79 -9.79
C SER A 360 82.49 70.47 -10.86
N LEU A 361 82.84 69.74 -11.92
CA LEU A 361 83.60 70.25 -13.06
C LEU A 361 82.72 71.19 -13.90
N GLN A 362 81.44 70.87 -14.06
CA GLN A 362 80.46 71.73 -14.73
C GLN A 362 80.22 73.05 -13.98
N ARG A 363 80.14 73.02 -12.64
CA ARG A 363 80.10 74.25 -11.81
C ARG A 363 81.41 75.05 -11.86
N LYS A 364 82.57 74.40 -11.99
CA LYS A 364 83.86 75.09 -12.24
C LYS A 364 83.92 75.70 -13.65
N GLN A 365 83.34 75.04 -14.65
CA GLN A 365 83.24 75.55 -16.03
C GLN A 365 82.45 76.86 -16.07
N GLU A 366 81.33 76.98 -15.35
CA GLU A 366 80.55 78.24 -15.29
C GLU A 366 81.32 79.41 -14.64
N VAL A 367 82.13 79.14 -13.61
CA VAL A 367 82.98 80.16 -12.98
C VAL A 367 84.11 80.57 -13.92
N LEU A 368 84.84 79.60 -14.47
CA LEU A 368 85.92 79.83 -15.44
C LEU A 368 85.42 80.52 -16.71
N THR A 369 84.16 80.34 -17.11
CA THR A 369 83.56 81.03 -18.27
C THR A 369 83.43 82.54 -18.03
N LYS A 370 83.32 83.01 -16.78
CA LYS A 370 83.33 84.45 -16.44
C LYS A 370 84.73 85.03 -16.39
N GLU A 371 85.73 84.22 -16.05
CA GLU A 371 87.16 84.58 -16.11
C GLU A 371 87.72 84.47 -17.55
N LEU A 372 87.05 83.70 -18.42
CA LEU A 372 87.44 83.46 -19.81
C LEU A 372 87.43 84.73 -20.67
N ASP A 373 86.50 85.65 -20.44
CA ASP A 373 86.43 86.93 -21.16
C ASP A 373 87.68 87.80 -20.89
N GLU A 374 88.26 87.74 -19.69
CA GLU A 374 89.55 88.37 -19.38
C GLU A 374 90.75 87.55 -19.92
N LEU A 375 90.62 86.21 -19.96
CA LEU A 375 91.63 85.31 -20.52
C LEU A 375 91.61 85.18 -22.05
N LEU A 376 90.76 85.88 -22.80
CA LEU A 376 90.71 85.80 -24.28
C LEU A 376 92.04 86.12 -24.98
N ALA A 377 92.96 86.84 -24.35
CA ALA A 377 94.32 87.05 -24.84
C ALA A 377 95.27 85.84 -24.57
N MET A 378 94.97 85.03 -23.55
CA MET A 378 95.70 83.83 -23.14
C MET A 378 95.12 82.54 -23.77
N VAL A 379 93.91 82.59 -24.31
CA VAL A 379 93.14 81.47 -24.88
C VAL A 379 93.96 80.60 -25.86
N ARG A 380 94.81 81.18 -26.71
CA ARG A 380 95.63 80.41 -27.66
C ARG A 380 96.66 79.45 -27.03
N MET A 381 96.94 79.54 -25.74
CA MET A 381 97.69 78.49 -25.02
C MET A 381 96.79 77.53 -24.22
N LYS A 382 95.54 77.93 -23.93
CA LYS A 382 94.54 77.05 -23.30
C LYS A 382 93.70 76.24 -24.30
N GLU A 383 93.70 76.57 -25.59
CA GLU A 383 93.09 75.75 -26.66
C GLU A 383 93.59 74.28 -26.62
N THR A 384 94.88 74.05 -26.35
CA THR A 384 95.47 72.71 -26.17
C THR A 384 95.12 72.05 -24.83
N GLU A 385 94.84 72.84 -23.78
CA GLU A 385 94.46 72.36 -22.45
C GLU A 385 92.96 72.02 -22.37
N ILE A 386 92.12 72.72 -23.14
CA ILE A 386 90.70 72.41 -23.34
C ILE A 386 90.56 71.07 -24.08
N ALA A 387 91.42 70.77 -25.05
CA ALA A 387 91.46 69.46 -25.70
C ALA A 387 91.80 68.32 -24.69
N ASP A 388 92.77 68.54 -23.82
CA ASP A 388 93.17 67.61 -22.76
C ASP A 388 92.07 67.41 -21.68
N ASN A 389 91.33 68.47 -21.34
CA ASN A 389 90.22 68.35 -20.39
C ASN A 389 88.94 67.74 -21.01
N ASN A 390 88.66 68.01 -22.29
CA ASN A 390 87.61 67.29 -23.03
C ASN A 390 87.94 65.81 -23.19
N PHE A 391 89.23 65.46 -23.35
CA PHE A 391 89.68 64.07 -23.35
C PHE A 391 89.38 63.38 -22.01
N LYS A 392 89.66 64.03 -20.86
CA LYS A 392 89.34 63.50 -19.52
C LYS A 392 87.84 63.36 -19.27
N ILE A 393 87.02 64.30 -19.71
CA ILE A 393 85.55 64.17 -19.63
C ILE A 393 85.09 62.94 -20.43
N GLN A 394 85.60 62.75 -21.65
CA GLN A 394 85.29 61.56 -22.46
C GLN A 394 85.91 60.28 -21.89
N GLU A 395 86.98 60.35 -21.10
CA GLU A 395 87.54 59.22 -20.36
C GLU A 395 86.63 58.79 -19.20
N ILE A 396 86.12 59.74 -18.40
CA ILE A 396 85.14 59.48 -17.33
C ILE A 396 83.82 58.97 -17.92
N GLU A 397 83.28 59.59 -18.96
CA GLU A 397 82.04 59.10 -19.60
C GLU A 397 82.22 57.71 -20.24
N ARG A 398 83.42 57.40 -20.74
CA ARG A 398 83.80 56.05 -21.18
C ARG A 398 83.93 55.08 -19.99
N ASN A 399 84.37 55.52 -18.81
CA ASN A 399 84.43 54.71 -17.60
C ASN A 399 83.04 54.39 -17.05
N ILE A 400 82.14 55.37 -16.93
CA ILE A 400 80.72 55.16 -16.59
C ILE A 400 80.08 54.17 -17.57
N SER A 401 80.25 54.40 -18.89
CA SER A 401 79.74 53.49 -19.93
C SER A 401 80.31 52.08 -19.81
N ASN A 402 81.59 51.94 -19.44
CA ASN A 402 82.28 50.67 -19.23
C ASN A 402 81.72 49.93 -18.00
N VAL A 403 81.48 50.62 -16.88
CA VAL A 403 80.82 50.08 -15.68
C VAL A 403 79.40 49.58 -16.01
N VAL A 404 78.57 50.42 -16.64
CA VAL A 404 77.20 50.03 -17.06
C VAL A 404 77.23 48.83 -18.02
N SER A 405 78.15 48.82 -19.00
CA SER A 405 78.26 47.71 -19.96
C SER A 405 78.66 46.37 -19.32
N LYS A 406 79.42 46.38 -18.22
CA LYS A 406 79.77 45.17 -17.46
C LYS A 406 78.55 44.60 -16.73
N PHE A 407 77.68 45.46 -16.20
CA PHE A 407 76.46 45.03 -15.49
C PHE A 407 75.27 44.75 -16.42
N TYR A 408 75.27 45.24 -17.66
CA TYR A 408 74.22 44.96 -18.65
C TYR A 408 73.97 43.45 -18.85
N GLY A 409 75.04 42.64 -18.87
CA GLY A 409 74.94 41.18 -18.99
C GLY A 409 74.34 40.48 -17.77
N THR A 410 74.55 41.01 -16.56
CA THR A 410 73.91 40.52 -15.33
C THR A 410 72.47 41.00 -15.20
N GLN A 411 72.20 42.25 -15.57
CA GLN A 411 70.85 42.82 -15.51
C GLN A 411 69.91 42.10 -16.49
N SER A 412 70.30 41.94 -17.76
CA SER A 412 69.51 41.17 -18.75
C SER A 412 69.31 39.69 -18.39
N ASN A 413 70.09 39.13 -17.47
CA ASN A 413 69.88 37.79 -16.91
C ASN A 413 68.84 37.80 -15.79
N ILE A 414 68.94 38.77 -14.87
CA ILE A 414 67.97 39.00 -13.78
C ILE A 414 66.59 39.37 -14.35
N ASP A 415 66.53 40.27 -15.34
CA ASP A 415 65.28 40.69 -15.98
C ASP A 415 64.58 39.52 -16.68
N LYS A 416 65.31 38.67 -17.41
CA LYS A 416 64.73 37.46 -18.02
C LYS A 416 64.18 36.49 -16.97
N LYS A 417 64.89 36.28 -15.87
CA LYS A 417 64.39 35.44 -14.76
C LYS A 417 63.16 36.04 -14.10
N TYR A 418 63.07 37.36 -14.01
CA TYR A 418 61.89 38.07 -13.53
C TYR A 418 60.70 37.87 -14.49
N ASP A 419 60.91 38.00 -15.80
CA ASP A 419 59.88 37.78 -16.82
C ASP A 419 59.43 36.30 -16.88
N ASP A 420 60.36 35.36 -16.80
CA ASP A 420 60.10 33.90 -16.77
C ASP A 420 59.31 33.51 -15.50
N LEU A 421 59.69 34.04 -14.33
CA LEU A 421 59.01 33.79 -13.06
C LEU A 421 57.63 34.45 -13.01
N HIS A 422 57.49 35.69 -13.48
CA HIS A 422 56.18 36.36 -13.60
C HIS A 422 55.26 35.57 -14.54
N SER A 423 55.81 35.08 -15.66
CA SER A 423 55.13 34.15 -16.57
C SER A 423 54.87 32.76 -15.96
N SER A 424 55.44 32.42 -14.81
CA SER A 424 55.13 31.23 -14.02
C SER A 424 54.01 31.52 -13.02
N MET A 425 54.07 32.63 -12.29
CA MET A 425 53.02 33.09 -11.37
C MET A 425 51.66 33.19 -12.07
N LEU A 426 51.62 33.80 -13.27
CA LEU A 426 50.40 33.88 -14.10
C LEU A 426 49.83 32.50 -14.49
N LYS A 427 50.67 31.45 -14.58
CA LYS A 427 50.20 30.07 -14.80
C LYS A 427 49.64 29.45 -13.51
N LEU A 428 50.25 29.73 -12.36
CA LEU A 428 49.75 29.29 -11.06
C LEU A 428 48.38 29.92 -10.74
N GLU A 429 48.15 31.18 -11.14
CA GLU A 429 46.83 31.84 -11.03
C GLU A 429 45.77 31.14 -11.90
N VAL A 430 46.11 30.75 -13.13
CA VAL A 430 45.22 29.96 -14.01
C VAL A 430 45.00 28.54 -13.48
N GLU A 431 46.02 27.89 -12.90
CA GLU A 431 45.85 26.62 -12.17
C GLU A 431 44.88 26.81 -10.98
N GLN A 432 45.00 27.91 -10.21
CA GLN A 432 44.15 28.23 -9.07
C GLN A 432 42.67 28.38 -9.46
N GLU A 433 42.37 29.15 -10.50
CA GLU A 433 41.00 29.30 -11.02
C GLU A 433 40.45 27.95 -11.53
N SER A 434 41.28 27.12 -12.18
CA SER A 434 40.87 25.78 -12.62
C SER A 434 40.52 24.84 -11.47
N LEU A 435 41.20 24.96 -10.32
CA LEU A 435 40.87 24.22 -9.10
C LEU A 435 39.61 24.78 -8.43
N PHE A 436 39.38 26.09 -8.46
CA PHE A 436 38.14 26.69 -7.95
C PHE A 436 36.91 26.22 -8.74
N ILE A 437 37.00 26.20 -10.08
CA ILE A 437 35.95 25.67 -10.95
C ILE A 437 35.66 24.19 -10.63
N LYS A 438 36.69 23.34 -10.51
CA LYS A 438 36.52 21.92 -10.12
C LYS A 438 35.87 21.75 -8.75
N LYS A 439 36.22 22.57 -7.76
CA LYS A 439 35.58 22.53 -6.43
C LYS A 439 34.09 22.83 -6.55
N LYS A 440 33.73 23.86 -7.30
CA LYS A 440 32.34 24.20 -7.59
C LYS A 440 31.60 23.07 -8.32
N GLU A 441 32.20 22.45 -9.33
CA GLU A 441 31.60 21.31 -10.05
C GLU A 441 31.28 20.12 -9.12
N ILE A 442 32.11 19.86 -8.10
CA ILE A 442 31.86 18.83 -7.09
C ILE A 442 30.67 19.22 -6.20
N ASP A 443 30.62 20.47 -5.73
CA ASP A 443 29.57 20.96 -4.83
C ASP A 443 28.21 21.07 -5.55
N ASP A 444 28.19 21.54 -6.80
CA ASP A 444 27.03 21.50 -7.69
C ASP A 444 26.56 20.04 -7.91
N SER A 445 27.50 19.09 -8.10
CA SER A 445 27.16 17.66 -8.23
C SER A 445 26.46 17.11 -7.00
N VAL A 446 26.98 17.37 -5.79
CA VAL A 446 26.38 16.93 -4.52
C VAL A 446 24.99 17.55 -4.34
N SER A 447 24.85 18.86 -4.57
CA SER A 447 23.55 19.53 -4.43
C SER A 447 22.48 18.98 -5.40
N THR A 448 22.86 18.59 -6.62
CA THR A 448 21.90 17.90 -7.51
C THR A 448 21.53 16.49 -7.04
N ALA A 449 22.42 15.78 -6.33
CA ALA A 449 22.12 14.47 -5.74
C ALA A 449 21.21 14.58 -4.51
N GLU A 450 21.45 15.55 -3.62
CA GLU A 450 20.52 15.91 -2.52
C GLU A 450 19.14 16.28 -3.08
N GLY A 451 19.10 17.07 -4.16
CA GLY A 451 17.87 17.45 -4.85
C GLY A 451 17.13 16.28 -5.52
N LYS A 452 17.82 15.19 -5.92
CA LYS A 452 17.20 13.93 -6.35
C LYS A 452 16.69 13.13 -5.14
N GLN A 453 17.51 12.97 -4.10
CA GLN A 453 17.19 12.22 -2.89
C GLN A 453 15.95 12.78 -2.19
N SER A 454 15.86 14.11 -2.04
CA SER A 454 14.70 14.78 -1.43
C SER A 454 13.39 14.48 -2.16
N LYS A 455 13.40 14.45 -3.50
CA LYS A 455 12.22 14.11 -4.32
C LYS A 455 11.81 12.65 -4.17
N LEU A 456 12.75 11.72 -4.27
CA LEU A 456 12.50 10.28 -4.13
C LEU A 456 12.02 9.93 -2.71
N ASN A 457 12.60 10.53 -1.67
CA ASN A 457 12.13 10.38 -0.30
C ASN A 457 10.71 10.93 -0.11
N LYS A 458 10.37 12.05 -0.76
CA LYS A 458 8.99 12.56 -0.75
C LYS A 458 8.04 11.57 -1.44
N LEU A 459 8.40 11.05 -2.62
CA LEU A 459 7.59 10.06 -3.34
C LEU A 459 7.40 8.78 -2.51
N ALA A 460 8.43 8.32 -1.80
CA ALA A 460 8.35 7.18 -0.88
C ALA A 460 7.32 7.43 0.25
N ILE A 461 7.35 8.61 0.86
CA ILE A 461 6.40 9.02 1.91
C ILE A 461 4.98 9.18 1.36
N ASP A 462 4.81 9.85 0.22
CA ASP A 462 3.51 10.05 -0.43
C ASP A 462 2.89 8.69 -0.83
N SER A 463 3.68 7.79 -1.43
CA SER A 463 3.26 6.43 -1.81
C SER A 463 2.90 5.56 -0.59
N ALA A 464 3.66 5.63 0.50
CA ALA A 464 3.36 4.91 1.74
C ALA A 464 2.08 5.42 2.43
N ASN A 465 1.82 6.73 2.39
CA ASN A 465 0.58 7.32 2.90
C ASN A 465 -0.62 6.92 2.02
N GLU A 466 -0.45 6.88 0.70
CA GLU A 466 -1.50 6.44 -0.23
C GLU A 466 -1.81 4.94 -0.06
N ALA A 467 -0.79 4.08 0.02
CA ALA A 467 -0.94 2.67 0.35
C ALA A 467 -1.70 2.45 1.66
N LYS A 468 -1.37 3.20 2.72
CA LYS A 468 -2.06 3.13 4.02
C LYS A 468 -3.53 3.56 3.92
N ASN A 469 -3.84 4.58 3.13
CA ASN A 469 -5.22 5.02 2.90
C ASN A 469 -6.03 3.97 2.12
N CYS A 470 -5.41 3.33 1.12
CA CYS A 470 -5.99 2.19 0.41
C CYS A 470 -6.18 0.96 1.31
N GLN A 471 -5.24 0.66 2.22
CA GLN A 471 -5.39 -0.46 3.17
C GLN A 471 -6.55 -0.23 4.15
N ASN A 472 -6.71 0.99 4.67
CA ASN A 472 -7.86 1.35 5.50
C ASN A 472 -9.20 1.10 4.76
N LEU A 473 -9.24 1.38 3.45
CA LEU A 473 -10.40 1.16 2.58
C LEU A 473 -10.66 -0.33 2.30
N VAL A 474 -9.61 -1.12 2.08
CA VAL A 474 -9.66 -2.58 1.94
C VAL A 474 -10.23 -3.24 3.20
N ASP A 475 -9.70 -2.91 4.38
CA ASP A 475 -10.15 -3.45 5.67
C ASP A 475 -11.63 -3.12 5.94
N LEU A 476 -12.03 -1.91 5.56
CA LEU A 476 -13.38 -1.38 5.69
C LEU A 476 -14.37 -2.14 4.79
N ARG A 477 -14.02 -2.41 3.53
CA ARG A 477 -14.82 -3.26 2.63
C ARG A 477 -14.87 -4.72 3.10
N LYS A 478 -13.75 -5.29 3.54
CA LYS A 478 -13.69 -6.66 4.13
C LYS A 478 -14.62 -6.84 5.32
N ARG A 479 -14.71 -5.84 6.22
CA ARG A 479 -15.63 -5.87 7.37
C ARG A 479 -17.09 -5.94 6.93
N PHE A 480 -17.48 -5.13 5.95
CA PHE A 480 -18.84 -5.15 5.42
C PHE A 480 -19.16 -6.44 4.65
N ALA A 481 -18.27 -6.90 3.76
CA ALA A 481 -18.40 -8.19 3.07
C ALA A 481 -18.60 -9.35 4.07
N SER A 482 -17.78 -9.39 5.13
CA SER A 482 -17.90 -10.38 6.22
C SER A 482 -19.25 -10.31 6.95
N SER A 483 -19.85 -9.12 7.10
CA SER A 483 -21.16 -8.96 7.73
C SER A 483 -22.30 -9.40 6.82
N ILE A 484 -22.20 -9.11 5.51
CA ILE A 484 -23.16 -9.55 4.50
C ILE A 484 -23.18 -11.08 4.41
N ILE A 485 -22.01 -11.72 4.28
CA ILE A 485 -21.88 -13.19 4.25
C ILE A 485 -22.56 -13.81 5.49
N LYS A 486 -22.22 -13.38 6.70
CA LYS A 486 -22.82 -13.89 7.95
C LYS A 486 -24.33 -13.74 7.99
N SER A 487 -24.87 -12.60 7.55
CA SER A 487 -26.33 -12.39 7.52
C SER A 487 -27.04 -13.27 6.46
N ARG A 488 -26.39 -13.56 5.33
CA ARG A 488 -26.90 -14.50 4.31
C ARG A 488 -26.85 -15.94 4.82
N GLU A 489 -25.74 -16.34 5.45
CA GLU A 489 -25.59 -17.65 6.10
C GLU A 489 -26.66 -17.87 7.16
N GLU A 490 -26.90 -16.89 8.02
CA GLU A 490 -27.93 -16.94 9.07
C GLU A 490 -29.35 -17.01 8.49
N LYS A 491 -29.67 -16.21 7.46
CA LYS A 491 -30.93 -16.31 6.71
C LYS A 491 -31.16 -17.71 6.14
N ILE A 492 -30.12 -18.32 5.56
CA ILE A 492 -30.17 -19.68 4.99
C ILE A 492 -30.28 -20.74 6.09
N ARG A 493 -29.59 -20.57 7.22
CA ARG A 493 -29.68 -21.46 8.39
C ARG A 493 -31.10 -21.49 8.92
N LEU A 494 -31.70 -20.32 9.14
CA LEU A 494 -33.07 -20.18 9.65
C LEU A 494 -34.10 -20.77 8.67
N ALA A 495 -33.94 -20.55 7.37
CA ALA A 495 -34.79 -21.15 6.35
C ALA A 495 -34.78 -22.69 6.41
N LYS A 496 -33.59 -23.30 6.51
CA LYS A 496 -33.44 -24.76 6.60
C LYS A 496 -33.97 -25.34 7.91
N THR A 497 -33.89 -24.60 9.02
CA THR A 497 -34.52 -25.03 10.28
C THR A 497 -36.04 -24.95 10.20
N GLU A 498 -36.60 -23.87 9.62
CA GLU A 498 -38.05 -23.71 9.43
C GLU A 498 -38.62 -24.79 8.51
N GLU A 499 -37.98 -25.05 7.36
CA GLU A 499 -38.32 -26.11 6.41
C GLU A 499 -38.37 -27.49 7.10
N LYS A 500 -37.31 -27.87 7.82
CA LYS A 500 -37.26 -29.13 8.55
C LYS A 500 -38.34 -29.25 9.64
N ILE A 501 -38.62 -28.17 10.38
CA ILE A 501 -39.66 -28.20 11.42
C ILE A 501 -41.05 -28.36 10.78
N LEU A 502 -41.29 -27.78 9.60
CA LEU A 502 -42.52 -27.99 8.84
C LEU A 502 -42.65 -29.44 8.32
N GLU A 503 -41.55 -30.08 7.92
CA GLU A 503 -41.51 -31.52 7.62
C GLU A 503 -41.87 -32.37 8.87
N ASP A 504 -41.26 -32.08 10.02
CA ASP A 504 -41.58 -32.74 11.31
C ASP A 504 -43.08 -32.60 11.64
N ILE A 505 -43.66 -31.40 11.49
CA ILE A 505 -45.10 -31.13 11.72
C ILE A 505 -45.98 -31.92 10.75
N GLN A 506 -45.62 -31.98 9.47
CA GLN A 506 -46.38 -32.73 8.47
C GLN A 506 -46.41 -34.24 8.79
N MET A 507 -45.27 -34.79 9.23
CA MET A 507 -45.18 -36.20 9.65
C MET A 507 -46.04 -36.48 10.89
N LEU A 508 -46.04 -35.60 11.90
CA LEU A 508 -46.89 -35.74 13.09
C LEU A 508 -48.38 -35.63 12.74
N ARG A 509 -48.77 -34.70 11.87
CA ARG A 509 -50.16 -34.58 11.37
C ARG A 509 -50.59 -35.83 10.60
N GLN A 510 -49.69 -36.44 9.82
CA GLN A 510 -49.97 -37.72 9.16
C GLN A 510 -50.15 -38.86 10.19
N GLN A 511 -49.34 -38.92 11.24
CA GLN A 511 -49.51 -39.88 12.34
C GLN A 511 -50.87 -39.70 13.04
N ASN A 512 -51.28 -38.47 13.38
CA ASN A 512 -52.60 -38.19 13.94
C ASN A 512 -53.76 -38.59 13.01
N SER A 513 -53.58 -38.52 11.68
CA SER A 513 -54.58 -39.02 10.71
C SER A 513 -54.70 -40.55 10.72
N SER A 514 -53.59 -41.29 10.82
CA SER A 514 -53.61 -42.75 10.93
C SER A 514 -54.17 -43.22 12.28
N ALA A 515 -53.77 -42.59 13.38
CA ALA A 515 -54.29 -42.91 14.72
C ALA A 515 -55.80 -42.65 14.81
N ARG A 516 -56.30 -41.56 14.23
CA ARG A 516 -57.74 -41.28 14.12
C ARG A 516 -58.49 -42.35 13.32
N THR A 517 -57.87 -42.92 12.28
CA THR A 517 -58.45 -44.01 11.48
C THR A 517 -58.54 -45.30 12.33
N SER A 518 -57.46 -45.71 13.00
CA SER A 518 -57.47 -46.86 13.91
C SER A 518 -58.45 -46.68 15.08
N LEU A 519 -58.57 -45.47 15.63
CA LEU A 519 -59.54 -45.12 16.66
C LEU A 519 -61.00 -45.30 16.18
N GLN A 520 -61.29 -45.01 14.91
CA GLN A 520 -62.59 -45.23 14.30
C GLN A 520 -62.88 -46.74 14.12
N GLU A 521 -61.90 -47.53 13.67
CA GLU A 521 -62.02 -48.99 13.56
C GLU A 521 -62.26 -49.65 14.94
N LEU A 522 -61.47 -49.27 15.94
CA LEU A 522 -61.65 -49.70 17.34
C LEU A 522 -63.02 -49.28 17.89
N SER A 523 -63.48 -48.06 17.61
CA SER A 523 -64.80 -47.61 18.04
C SER A 523 -65.95 -48.40 17.39
N SER A 524 -65.79 -48.79 16.11
CA SER A 524 -66.78 -49.62 15.42
C SER A 524 -66.86 -51.05 15.98
N THR A 525 -65.71 -51.66 16.29
CA THR A 525 -65.62 -53.01 16.86
C THR A 525 -66.09 -53.04 18.32
N ARG A 526 -65.81 -51.99 19.10
CA ARG A 526 -66.42 -51.75 20.43
C ARG A 526 -67.94 -51.76 20.37
N ALA A 527 -68.54 -51.05 19.40
CA ALA A 527 -70.00 -50.98 19.25
C ALA A 527 -70.62 -52.35 18.91
N ILE A 528 -69.97 -53.14 18.04
CA ILE A 528 -70.39 -54.51 17.72
C ILE A 528 -70.38 -55.41 18.96
N ILE A 529 -69.29 -55.39 19.75
CA ILE A 529 -69.19 -56.20 20.98
C ILE A 529 -70.24 -55.76 22.02
N GLN A 530 -70.49 -54.45 22.15
CA GLN A 530 -71.56 -53.94 23.03
C GLN A 530 -72.95 -54.38 22.56
N GLN A 531 -73.23 -54.39 21.26
CA GLN A 531 -74.48 -54.92 20.70
C GLN A 531 -74.65 -56.40 21.04
N ASP A 532 -73.63 -57.23 20.80
CA ASP A 532 -73.63 -58.66 21.13
C ASP A 532 -73.84 -58.91 22.62
N LEU A 533 -73.18 -58.15 23.49
CA LEU A 533 -73.39 -58.21 24.95
C LEU A 533 -74.83 -57.90 25.35
N THR A 534 -75.50 -56.92 24.72
CA THR A 534 -76.93 -56.69 24.98
C THR A 534 -77.82 -57.83 24.49
N SER A 535 -77.51 -58.42 23.33
CA SER A 535 -78.23 -59.58 22.77
C SER A 535 -78.11 -60.81 23.69
N MET A 536 -76.90 -61.16 24.11
CA MET A 536 -76.65 -62.27 25.06
C MET A 536 -77.35 -62.02 26.39
N LYS A 537 -77.30 -60.78 26.92
CA LYS A 537 -77.98 -60.40 28.18
C LYS A 537 -79.50 -60.54 28.08
N GLN A 538 -80.11 -60.16 26.95
CA GLN A 538 -81.54 -60.37 26.70
C GLN A 538 -81.90 -61.86 26.62
N ARG A 539 -81.08 -62.67 25.94
CA ARG A 539 -81.32 -64.11 25.79
C ARG A 539 -81.17 -64.86 27.14
N ILE A 540 -80.15 -64.53 27.93
CA ILE A 540 -79.98 -65.05 29.30
C ILE A 540 -81.20 -64.70 30.16
N TYR A 541 -81.66 -63.45 30.15
CA TYR A 541 -82.85 -63.01 30.89
C TYR A 541 -84.15 -63.72 30.48
N PHE A 542 -84.29 -64.07 29.20
CA PHE A 542 -85.39 -64.92 28.72
C PHE A 542 -85.29 -66.34 29.32
N ILE A 543 -84.11 -66.95 29.31
CA ILE A 543 -83.91 -68.30 29.85
C ILE A 543 -84.13 -68.34 31.37
N ASP A 544 -83.61 -67.34 32.12
CA ASP A 544 -83.80 -67.24 33.57
C ASP A 544 -85.27 -67.07 33.98
N LYS A 545 -86.13 -66.54 33.09
CA LYS A 545 -87.60 -66.57 33.27
C LYS A 545 -88.23 -67.91 32.90
N ARG A 546 -87.87 -68.48 31.75
CA ARG A 546 -88.51 -69.71 31.22
C ARG A 546 -88.11 -70.97 32.01
N GLY A 547 -86.93 -71.01 32.62
CA GLY A 547 -86.46 -72.13 33.43
C GLY A 547 -87.39 -72.49 34.61
N PRO A 548 -87.73 -71.52 35.50
CA PRO A 548 -88.72 -71.72 36.56
C PRO A 548 -90.11 -72.16 36.08
N GLU A 549 -90.57 -71.67 34.93
CA GLU A 549 -91.84 -72.07 34.33
C GLU A 549 -91.80 -73.54 33.89
N LEU A 550 -90.77 -73.95 33.14
CA LEU A 550 -90.57 -75.35 32.73
C LEU A 550 -90.43 -76.28 33.93
N GLU A 551 -89.76 -75.84 35.00
CA GLU A 551 -89.64 -76.61 36.23
C GLU A 551 -91.00 -76.80 36.94
N ALA A 552 -91.91 -75.83 36.85
CA ALA A 552 -93.28 -75.94 37.34
C ALA A 552 -94.15 -76.83 36.43
N GLU A 553 -94.09 -76.63 35.10
CA GLU A 553 -94.77 -77.47 34.10
C GLU A 553 -94.38 -78.95 34.24
N LYS A 554 -93.08 -79.23 34.41
CA LYS A 554 -92.54 -80.58 34.68
C LYS A 554 -93.15 -81.20 35.94
N LYS A 555 -93.28 -80.43 37.03
CA LYS A 555 -93.88 -80.90 38.29
C LYS A 555 -95.36 -81.21 38.12
N VAL A 556 -96.11 -80.39 37.38
CA VAL A 556 -97.52 -80.64 37.05
C VAL A 556 -97.68 -81.89 36.18
N ALA A 557 -96.88 -82.03 35.12
CA ALA A 557 -96.90 -83.21 34.25
C ALA A 557 -96.55 -84.51 34.99
N ALA A 558 -95.57 -84.47 35.91
CA ALA A 558 -95.20 -85.59 36.76
C ALA A 558 -96.30 -85.93 37.78
N ALA A 559 -96.93 -84.93 38.42
CA ALA A 559 -98.06 -85.14 39.32
C ALA A 559 -99.28 -85.75 38.61
N ALA A 560 -99.53 -85.36 37.35
CA ALA A 560 -100.50 -85.96 36.46
C ALA A 560 -100.09 -87.36 35.91
N ARG A 561 -98.96 -87.92 36.37
CA ARG A 561 -98.36 -89.20 35.93
C ARG A 561 -98.02 -89.26 34.42
N ASN A 562 -97.95 -88.13 33.73
CA ASN A 562 -97.50 -88.05 32.34
C ASN A 562 -95.97 -87.95 32.28
N PHE A 563 -95.31 -89.07 32.60
CA PHE A 563 -93.85 -89.14 32.67
C PHE A 563 -93.14 -88.88 31.32
N LYS A 564 -93.81 -89.11 30.19
CA LYS A 564 -93.27 -88.77 28.85
C LYS A 564 -93.14 -87.25 28.69
N GLU A 565 -94.20 -86.51 29.01
CA GLU A 565 -94.19 -85.06 28.89
C GLU A 565 -93.29 -84.40 29.94
N ALA A 566 -93.29 -84.91 31.18
CA ALA A 566 -92.33 -84.47 32.19
C ALA A 566 -90.86 -84.72 31.75
N GLY A 567 -90.59 -85.83 31.05
CA GLY A 567 -89.28 -86.11 30.45
C GLY A 567 -88.93 -85.16 29.31
N ARG A 568 -89.89 -84.81 28.44
CA ARG A 568 -89.71 -83.82 27.36
C ARG A 568 -89.37 -82.45 27.91
N ILE A 569 -90.15 -81.96 28.88
CA ILE A 569 -89.96 -80.66 29.55
C ILE A 569 -88.62 -80.63 30.31
N ALA A 570 -88.23 -81.73 30.97
CA ALA A 570 -86.91 -81.83 31.60
C ALA A 570 -85.75 -81.74 30.59
N GLY A 571 -85.92 -82.32 29.39
CA GLY A 571 -84.97 -82.19 28.28
C GLY A 571 -84.87 -80.75 27.77
N GLU A 572 -86.01 -80.08 27.59
CA GLU A 572 -86.10 -78.67 27.19
C GLU A 572 -85.42 -77.74 28.20
N ALA A 573 -85.73 -77.90 29.50
CA ALA A 573 -85.11 -77.14 30.58
C ALA A 573 -83.58 -77.36 30.65
N LYS A 574 -83.11 -78.61 30.48
CA LYS A 574 -81.67 -78.91 30.44
C LYS A 574 -80.99 -78.28 29.21
N ALA A 575 -81.64 -78.31 28.04
CA ALA A 575 -81.11 -77.70 26.82
C ALA A 575 -80.96 -76.18 26.97
N LEU A 576 -81.98 -75.50 27.50
CA LEU A 576 -81.91 -74.06 27.78
C LEU A 576 -80.87 -73.71 28.85
N ASN A 577 -80.67 -74.55 29.89
CA ASN A 577 -79.62 -74.29 30.87
C ASN A 577 -78.20 -74.43 30.26
N LEU A 578 -77.97 -75.44 29.40
CA LEU A 578 -76.71 -75.58 28.66
C LEU A 578 -76.49 -74.41 27.69
N GLU A 579 -77.56 -73.92 27.06
CA GLU A 579 -77.51 -72.68 26.25
C GLU A 579 -77.11 -71.48 27.12
N ARG A 580 -77.70 -71.33 28.30
CA ARG A 580 -77.37 -70.25 29.25
C ARG A 580 -75.92 -70.30 29.71
N GLU A 581 -75.41 -71.48 30.06
CA GLU A 581 -74.00 -71.68 30.43
C GLU A 581 -73.07 -71.27 29.27
N SER A 582 -73.33 -71.74 28.05
CA SER A 582 -72.58 -71.32 26.86
C SER A 582 -72.69 -69.81 26.55
N LEU A 583 -73.82 -69.17 26.87
CA LEU A 583 -74.02 -67.72 26.72
C LEU A 583 -73.30 -66.92 27.82
N LEU A 584 -73.16 -67.46 29.03
CA LEU A 584 -72.37 -66.85 30.10
C LEU A 584 -70.87 -66.89 29.75
N ASP A 585 -70.35 -68.02 29.29
CA ASP A 585 -68.95 -68.14 28.82
C ASP A 585 -68.65 -67.13 27.69
N LYS A 586 -69.57 -67.01 26.72
CA LYS A 586 -69.45 -66.06 25.60
C LYS A 586 -69.54 -64.61 26.06
N ARG A 587 -70.45 -64.29 26.98
CA ARG A 587 -70.59 -62.96 27.58
C ARG A 587 -69.30 -62.57 28.31
N ASP A 588 -68.74 -63.47 29.12
CA ASP A 588 -67.57 -63.15 29.94
C ASP A 588 -66.30 -63.03 29.10
N LYS A 589 -66.18 -63.81 28.02
CA LYS A 589 -65.19 -63.55 26.98
C LYS A 589 -65.40 -62.17 26.33
N ALA A 590 -66.61 -61.85 25.90
CA ALA A 590 -66.92 -60.58 25.23
C ALA A 590 -66.74 -59.35 26.15
N ILE A 591 -66.91 -59.50 27.46
CA ILE A 591 -66.55 -58.46 28.45
C ILE A 591 -65.02 -58.27 28.48
N SER A 592 -64.23 -59.35 28.56
CA SER A 592 -62.77 -59.24 28.59
C SER A 592 -62.19 -58.73 27.26
N ASP A 593 -62.75 -59.14 26.12
CA ASP A 593 -62.42 -58.58 24.80
C ASP A 593 -62.75 -57.08 24.74
N LEU A 594 -63.89 -56.64 25.31
CA LEU A 594 -64.28 -55.23 25.40
C LEU A 594 -63.34 -54.41 26.31
N GLU A 595 -63.00 -54.92 27.49
CA GLU A 595 -62.08 -54.26 28.44
C GLU A 595 -60.70 -54.01 27.80
N LYS A 596 -60.18 -54.99 27.06
CA LYS A 596 -58.94 -54.85 26.27
C LYS A 596 -59.08 -53.76 25.21
N LEU A 597 -60.19 -53.75 24.47
CA LEU A 597 -60.45 -52.80 23.39
C LEU A 597 -60.61 -51.36 23.93
N GLU A 598 -61.24 -51.18 25.09
CA GLU A 598 -61.33 -49.87 25.76
C GLU A 598 -59.96 -49.37 26.25
N GLY A 599 -59.06 -50.28 26.64
CA GLY A 599 -57.65 -49.96 26.89
C GLY A 599 -56.88 -49.53 25.64
N GLU A 600 -57.09 -50.21 24.50
CA GLU A 600 -56.47 -49.88 23.21
C GLU A 600 -56.99 -48.54 22.66
N ILE A 601 -58.29 -48.27 22.78
CA ILE A 601 -58.90 -46.97 22.50
C ILE A 601 -58.26 -45.87 23.34
N LYS A 602 -58.15 -46.06 24.66
CA LYS A 602 -57.56 -45.06 25.54
C LYS A 602 -56.10 -44.79 25.16
N CYS A 603 -55.30 -45.83 24.94
CA CYS A 603 -53.89 -45.67 24.55
C CYS A 603 -53.73 -44.92 23.22
N THR A 604 -54.65 -45.13 22.26
CA THR A 604 -54.68 -44.40 20.98
C THR A 604 -55.03 -42.92 21.17
N VAL A 605 -55.98 -42.60 22.05
CA VAL A 605 -56.35 -41.21 22.39
C VAL A 605 -55.23 -40.50 23.14
N ASP A 606 -54.65 -41.14 24.17
CA ASP A 606 -53.52 -40.59 24.93
C ASP A 606 -52.35 -40.23 23.98
N GLN A 607 -52.03 -41.09 23.00
CA GLN A 607 -51.01 -40.84 21.97
C GLN A 607 -51.35 -39.67 21.01
N MET A 608 -52.62 -39.54 20.61
CA MET A 608 -53.06 -38.42 19.76
C MET A 608 -52.94 -37.08 20.50
N ASP A 609 -53.30 -37.03 21.79
CA ASP A 609 -53.20 -35.83 22.62
C ASP A 609 -51.73 -35.44 22.92
N GLU A 610 -50.83 -36.42 23.09
CA GLU A 610 -49.37 -36.17 23.19
C GLU A 610 -48.80 -35.62 21.87
N SER A 611 -49.20 -36.20 20.74
CA SER A 611 -48.77 -35.77 19.40
C SER A 611 -49.27 -34.38 19.04
N GLU A 612 -50.52 -34.04 19.39
CA GLU A 612 -51.08 -32.70 19.15
C GLU A 612 -50.35 -31.61 19.99
N GLN A 613 -49.96 -31.92 21.23
CA GLN A 613 -49.10 -31.05 22.04
C GLN A 613 -47.71 -30.86 21.40
N LEU A 614 -47.14 -31.92 20.81
CA LEU A 614 -45.86 -31.85 20.10
C LEU A 614 -45.97 -31.01 18.82
N ILE A 615 -47.07 -31.12 18.06
CA ILE A 615 -47.39 -30.27 16.91
C ILE A 615 -47.44 -28.79 17.32
N ILE A 616 -48.19 -28.44 18.37
CA ILE A 616 -48.31 -27.06 18.87
C ILE A 616 -46.94 -26.50 19.32
N SER A 617 -46.09 -27.35 19.91
CA SER A 617 -44.72 -26.98 20.30
C SER A 617 -43.83 -26.72 19.08
N LYS A 618 -43.89 -27.61 18.08
CA LYS A 618 -43.13 -27.49 16.82
C LYS A 618 -43.58 -26.31 15.97
N GLU A 619 -44.87 -26.01 15.92
CA GLU A 619 -45.38 -24.82 15.23
C GLU A 619 -44.84 -23.52 15.83
N LYS A 620 -44.67 -23.45 17.15
CA LYS A 620 -43.99 -22.32 17.81
C LYS A 620 -42.51 -22.24 17.43
N GLU A 621 -41.80 -23.37 17.37
CA GLU A 621 -40.40 -23.43 16.93
C GLU A 621 -40.24 -22.92 15.49
N ALA A 622 -41.10 -23.36 14.56
CA ALA A 622 -41.15 -22.86 13.18
C ALA A 622 -41.48 -21.36 13.13
N ALA A 623 -42.48 -20.91 13.91
CA ALA A 623 -42.85 -19.49 13.97
C ALA A 623 -41.72 -18.61 14.52
N ILE A 624 -40.91 -19.09 15.46
CA ILE A 624 -39.72 -18.38 15.97
C ILE A 624 -38.68 -18.19 14.85
N ALA A 625 -38.33 -19.28 14.15
CA ALA A 625 -37.36 -19.26 13.05
C ALA A 625 -37.84 -18.39 11.87
N GLY A 626 -39.11 -18.55 11.47
CA GLY A 626 -39.74 -17.76 10.42
C GLY A 626 -39.81 -16.27 10.75
N CYS A 627 -40.13 -15.90 11.99
CA CYS A 627 -40.06 -14.51 12.45
C CYS A 627 -38.65 -13.92 12.33
N GLN A 628 -37.62 -14.67 12.72
CA GLN A 628 -36.22 -14.22 12.59
C GLN A 628 -35.82 -14.05 11.12
N ARG A 629 -36.13 -15.05 10.27
CA ARG A 629 -35.86 -15.01 8.82
C ARG A 629 -36.57 -13.85 8.14
N LEU A 630 -37.83 -13.59 8.47
CA LEU A 630 -38.61 -12.48 7.89
C LEU A 630 -38.04 -11.12 8.28
N ARG A 631 -37.59 -10.92 9.53
CA ARG A 631 -36.89 -9.69 9.94
C ARG A 631 -35.56 -9.50 9.20
N LEU A 632 -34.78 -10.56 8.99
CA LEU A 632 -33.56 -10.50 8.15
C LEU A 632 -33.88 -10.13 6.69
N VAL A 633 -35.01 -10.62 6.15
CA VAL A 633 -35.49 -10.24 4.81
C VAL A 633 -35.92 -8.77 4.76
N ALA A 634 -36.63 -8.27 5.78
CA ALA A 634 -37.03 -6.87 5.87
C ALA A 634 -35.82 -5.93 5.98
N ALA A 635 -34.86 -6.26 6.86
CA ALA A 635 -33.63 -5.49 7.04
C ALA A 635 -32.76 -5.47 5.79
N ALA A 636 -32.62 -6.61 5.09
CA ALA A 636 -31.95 -6.68 3.79
C ALA A 636 -32.66 -5.81 2.73
N ALA A 637 -33.99 -5.90 2.61
CA ALA A 637 -34.75 -5.06 1.69
C ALA A 637 -34.62 -3.56 2.00
N MET A 638 -34.53 -3.17 3.28
CA MET A 638 -34.27 -1.78 3.70
C MET A 638 -32.86 -1.30 3.36
N ALA A 639 -31.85 -2.16 3.44
CA ALA A 639 -30.47 -1.84 3.05
C ALA A 639 -30.25 -1.77 1.53
N GLU A 640 -31.07 -2.47 0.76
CA GLU A 640 -31.15 -2.31 -0.68
C GLU A 640 -31.96 -1.06 -1.06
N ARG A 641 -33.01 -0.74 -0.29
CA ARG A 641 -33.76 0.51 -0.45
C ARG A 641 -32.86 1.73 -0.27
N SER A 642 -32.05 1.80 0.78
CA SER A 642 -31.11 2.92 0.95
C SER A 642 -30.14 3.03 -0.24
N ALA A 643 -29.56 1.91 -0.69
CA ALA A 643 -28.68 1.89 -1.85
C ALA A 643 -29.38 2.35 -3.15
N THR A 644 -30.62 1.92 -3.42
CA THR A 644 -31.38 2.39 -4.58
C THR A 644 -31.72 3.88 -4.50
N LEU A 645 -31.97 4.43 -3.31
CA LEU A 645 -32.24 5.85 -3.12
C LEU A 645 -30.98 6.72 -3.33
N GLU A 646 -29.82 6.30 -2.80
CA GLU A 646 -28.53 6.96 -3.06
C GLU A 646 -28.16 6.93 -4.56
N LEU A 647 -28.57 5.87 -5.28
CA LEU A 647 -28.42 5.74 -6.73
C LEU A 647 -29.55 6.43 -7.54
N GLY A 648 -30.48 7.13 -6.89
CA GLY A 648 -31.55 7.92 -7.53
C GLY A 648 -32.75 7.11 -8.07
N ASP A 649 -32.85 5.84 -7.73
CA ASP A 649 -33.83 4.87 -8.25
C ASP A 649 -35.06 4.74 -7.33
N PHE A 650 -35.79 5.86 -7.20
CA PHE A 650 -36.95 5.98 -6.29
C PHE A 650 -38.05 4.94 -6.56
N GLU A 651 -38.26 4.53 -7.83
CA GLU A 651 -39.26 3.52 -8.18
C GLU A 651 -38.97 2.15 -7.54
N ASP A 652 -37.73 1.65 -7.64
CA ASP A 652 -37.41 0.35 -7.00
C ASP A 652 -37.25 0.51 -5.49
N GLY A 653 -36.81 1.67 -4.99
CA GLY A 653 -36.79 1.99 -3.56
C GLY A 653 -38.18 1.95 -2.89
N ASP A 654 -39.21 2.44 -3.58
CA ASP A 654 -40.62 2.37 -3.14
C ASP A 654 -41.24 0.97 -3.26
N ILE A 655 -40.63 0.07 -4.05
CA ILE A 655 -41.03 -1.33 -4.11
C ILE A 655 -40.31 -2.13 -3.02
N LEU A 656 -39.01 -1.89 -2.81
CA LEU A 656 -38.23 -2.48 -1.72
C LEU A 656 -38.78 -2.10 -0.34
N LEU A 657 -39.33 -0.89 -0.19
CA LEU A 657 -40.08 -0.50 1.02
C LEU A 657 -41.27 -1.44 1.26
N LYS A 658 -42.08 -1.71 0.23
CA LYS A 658 -43.25 -2.58 0.32
C LYS A 658 -42.87 -4.05 0.55
N GLU A 659 -41.74 -4.50 -0.01
CA GLU A 659 -41.20 -5.83 0.28
C GLU A 659 -40.74 -5.94 1.75
N ALA A 660 -40.12 -4.90 2.31
CA ALA A 660 -39.72 -4.85 3.72
C ALA A 660 -40.95 -4.80 4.66
N GLU A 661 -41.87 -3.86 4.42
CA GLU A 661 -43.12 -3.71 5.20
C GLU A 661 -43.95 -5.00 5.18
N ALA A 662 -44.05 -5.69 4.03
CA ALA A 662 -44.76 -6.95 3.93
C ALA A 662 -44.05 -8.11 4.67
N ALA A 663 -42.73 -8.09 4.78
CA ALA A 663 -41.97 -9.07 5.55
C ALA A 663 -42.09 -8.82 7.07
N ASP A 664 -41.93 -7.58 7.53
CA ASP A 664 -42.11 -7.21 8.95
C ASP A 664 -43.56 -7.31 9.42
N PHE A 665 -44.54 -7.05 8.53
CA PHE A 665 -45.96 -7.32 8.83
C PHE A 665 -46.19 -8.81 9.11
N LYS A 666 -45.68 -9.70 8.24
CA LYS A 666 -45.80 -11.16 8.42
C LYS A 666 -45.04 -11.65 9.66
N ALA A 667 -43.87 -11.10 9.96
CA ALA A 667 -43.15 -11.39 11.19
C ALA A 667 -43.95 -10.96 12.43
N SER A 668 -44.60 -9.79 12.37
CA SER A 668 -45.46 -9.26 13.44
C SER A 668 -46.77 -10.04 13.60
N GLU A 669 -47.31 -10.58 12.50
CA GLU A 669 -48.50 -11.42 12.46
C GLU A 669 -48.22 -12.80 13.09
N LEU A 670 -47.16 -13.49 12.65
CA LEU A 670 -46.70 -14.76 13.23
C LEU A 670 -46.36 -14.61 14.72
N GLN A 671 -45.68 -13.52 15.10
CA GLN A 671 -45.37 -13.22 16.50
C GLN A 671 -46.63 -13.10 17.36
N LYS A 672 -47.68 -12.43 16.86
CA LYS A 672 -48.96 -12.29 17.57
C LYS A 672 -49.74 -13.60 17.62
N ALA A 673 -49.79 -14.34 16.51
CA ALA A 673 -50.52 -15.60 16.39
C ALA A 673 -50.03 -16.66 17.39
N TYR A 674 -48.72 -16.76 17.59
CA TYR A 674 -48.11 -17.74 18.50
C TYR A 674 -47.74 -17.17 19.89
N GLY A 675 -48.06 -15.89 20.16
CA GLY A 675 -47.81 -15.24 21.45
C GLY A 675 -46.33 -15.14 21.83
N LEU A 676 -45.44 -14.97 20.84
CA LEU A 676 -43.99 -15.00 21.05
C LEU A 676 -43.51 -13.69 21.69
N GLU A 677 -42.80 -13.77 22.82
CA GLU A 677 -42.20 -12.60 23.44
C GLU A 677 -41.11 -11.97 22.56
N VAL A 678 -40.82 -10.69 22.83
CA VAL A 678 -39.84 -9.88 22.08
C VAL A 678 -38.41 -10.13 22.57
N GLU A 679 -38.23 -10.50 23.84
CA GLU A 679 -36.99 -10.24 24.58
C GLU A 679 -35.93 -11.36 24.53
N GLU A 680 -36.30 -12.63 24.29
CA GLU A 680 -35.33 -13.74 24.27
C GLU A 680 -34.42 -13.79 23.03
N ARG A 681 -34.64 -12.94 22.02
CA ARG A 681 -33.90 -13.02 20.75
C ARG A 681 -32.71 -12.06 20.71
N GLU A 682 -31.52 -12.65 20.50
CA GLU A 682 -30.35 -11.94 19.97
C GLU A 682 -30.79 -11.02 18.82
N LYS A 683 -30.46 -9.72 18.92
CA LYS A 683 -30.80 -8.74 17.88
C LYS A 683 -30.21 -9.19 16.54
N PRO A 684 -31.03 -9.51 15.53
CA PRO A 684 -30.54 -10.07 14.27
C PRO A 684 -29.92 -8.97 13.41
N PHE A 685 -28.66 -8.63 13.70
CA PHE A 685 -27.82 -7.66 13.00
C PHE A 685 -28.54 -6.33 12.68
N ASP A 686 -28.54 -5.38 13.62
CA ASP A 686 -29.12 -4.03 13.42
C ASP A 686 -28.53 -3.23 12.22
N HIS A 687 -27.53 -3.78 11.51
CA HIS A 687 -26.64 -3.06 10.61
C HIS A 687 -26.47 -3.79 9.26
N PHE A 688 -27.44 -3.60 8.35
CA PHE A 688 -27.40 -4.11 6.98
C PHE A 688 -26.96 -3.04 5.97
N ILE A 689 -26.17 -3.43 4.97
CA ILE A 689 -25.73 -2.57 3.86
C ILE A 689 -25.76 -3.38 2.55
N SER A 690 -26.19 -2.77 1.45
CA SER A 690 -26.10 -3.35 0.10
C SER A 690 -24.66 -3.46 -0.41
N ILE A 691 -24.36 -4.55 -1.12
CA ILE A 691 -23.13 -4.68 -1.92
C ILE A 691 -23.02 -3.53 -2.95
N SER A 692 -24.15 -3.11 -3.52
CA SER A 692 -24.24 -2.01 -4.50
C SER A 692 -23.81 -0.66 -3.91
N LEU A 693 -23.91 -0.49 -2.59
CA LEU A 693 -23.46 0.72 -1.90
C LEU A 693 -21.96 0.63 -1.55
N ILE A 694 -21.49 -0.53 -1.07
CA ILE A 694 -20.09 -0.75 -0.67
C ILE A 694 -19.12 -0.64 -1.85
N THR A 695 -19.54 -1.12 -3.03
CA THR A 695 -18.76 -1.04 -4.27
C THR A 695 -18.58 0.39 -4.78
N ASN A 696 -19.62 1.23 -4.66
CA ASN A 696 -19.66 2.59 -5.22
C ASN A 696 -19.18 3.71 -4.26
N LEU A 697 -19.35 3.58 -2.94
CA LEU A 697 -18.97 4.65 -2.00
C LEU A 697 -17.45 4.81 -1.81
N ALA A 698 -17.04 6.02 -1.43
CA ALA A 698 -15.67 6.35 -1.03
C ALA A 698 -15.39 6.00 0.44
N GLY A 699 -14.11 5.87 0.79
CA GLY A 699 -13.67 5.42 2.13
C GLY A 699 -14.13 6.28 3.30
N GLN A 700 -14.32 7.59 3.10
CA GLN A 700 -14.85 8.48 4.14
C GLN A 700 -16.31 8.13 4.48
N GLN A 701 -17.17 8.02 3.47
CA GLN A 701 -18.58 7.65 3.60
C GLN A 701 -18.76 6.24 4.20
N LEU A 702 -17.93 5.29 3.75
CA LEU A 702 -17.87 3.94 4.32
C LEU A 702 -17.45 3.94 5.80
N SER A 703 -16.52 4.82 6.19
CA SER A 703 -16.03 4.93 7.57
C SER A 703 -17.09 5.56 8.49
N GLU A 704 -17.78 6.60 8.01
CA GLU A 704 -18.93 7.21 8.70
C GLU A 704 -20.04 6.18 8.95
N MET A 705 -20.32 5.32 7.96
CA MET A 705 -21.24 4.19 8.15
C MET A 705 -20.76 3.20 9.23
N ILE A 706 -19.49 2.75 9.25
CA ILE A 706 -19.00 1.89 10.36
C ILE A 706 -19.16 2.59 11.71
N SER A 707 -18.88 3.90 11.81
CA SER A 707 -19.07 4.66 13.04
C SER A 707 -20.55 4.73 13.47
N SER A 708 -21.50 4.81 12.53
CA SER A 708 -22.93 4.73 12.83
C SER A 708 -23.40 3.33 13.26
N PHE A 709 -22.70 2.28 12.79
CA PHE A 709 -23.09 0.88 12.93
C PHE A 709 -22.28 0.10 13.98
N ASN A 710 -21.37 0.74 14.73
CA ASN A 710 -20.61 0.15 15.84
C ASN A 710 -20.03 -1.27 15.56
N LEU A 711 -19.62 -1.58 14.33
CA LEU A 711 -19.06 -2.89 14.02
C LEU A 711 -17.76 -3.09 14.82
N PRO A 712 -17.55 -4.28 15.43
CA PRO A 712 -16.36 -4.54 16.22
C PRO A 712 -15.10 -4.34 15.37
N ALA A 713 -14.10 -3.67 15.96
CA ALA A 713 -12.80 -3.55 15.33
C ALA A 713 -12.24 -4.95 15.04
N ALA A 714 -11.60 -5.11 13.87
CA ALA A 714 -11.00 -6.37 13.50
C ALA A 714 -9.91 -6.74 14.50
N GLY A 715 -10.13 -7.81 15.27
CA GLY A 715 -9.07 -8.42 16.07
C GLY A 715 -8.02 -8.99 15.13
N GLY A 716 -6.81 -8.43 15.18
CA GLY A 716 -5.69 -8.93 14.38
C GLY A 716 -5.40 -10.40 14.70
N SER A 717 -5.11 -11.17 13.66
CA SER A 717 -4.55 -12.53 13.72
C SER A 717 -3.14 -12.48 13.15
#